data_AF-A0A2S6GLT4-F1
#
_entry.id   AF-A0A2S6GLT4-F1
#
_cell.length_a   1.000
_cell.length_b   1.000
_cell.length_c   1.000
_cell.angle_alpha   90.00
_cell.angle_beta   90.00
_cell.angle_gamma   90.00
#
_symmetry.space_group_name_H-M   'P 1'
#
loop_
_entity.id
_entity.type
_entity.pdbx_description
1 polymer ?
#
loop_
_entity_poly.entity_id
_entity_poly.type
_entity_poly.pdbx_seq_one_letter_code
_entity_poly.pdbx_strand_id
1 'polypeptide(L)'
;MRTRTAPTATSEQGGGARAPRPSIDDYTATVGAVVGLYRRHQGLPVSYLLADWPAAPTTSRYIAMERGRWAPTLAIVVGVCARMGVDPAWVLAAADGLSPRALYERTRELPAAPKAPDMSWQAAVGACLRRIRQDRDVTVAELTTRLGVDKGALYTRERGRWTPRLGGLRRWCDALDVPLSAVVAAVGPTDAPTGPYLLHLDHLHAETDPRYRALAAVADLLRAHGRTLLAVDEHTVAALATTTGITPPRLFDRLHSHPLTLPLPPRERPAPEPARTVTRRRSAQAPGGSSSHRDEYAVAVGRVLAVYRGHQGLAVADLVARVPSPPERETYRTWERGIRPPSLVAVAQVSPVLGVDPAWVLAAADGLSARDLLTATQALPVSPTTAGTPLMAAVGACLAGLRRDKGITKPEVAARLDVHTESVTQYELGGRAASLDRLRAWCDLLGTHLCAVVAAVTPRRVPALGYLLDTHHLRADPDPDFARLRAAGRFLHAQGHQRTFLDDACLAELAALTDIDTEALREHLLDYPLALSEPGTRPMPVPEPADPHAPTVIPHATPRSDEINRALGTALRHARHTAELTEAALGARFSPRHTAAFVRARETGAKPISLALLITVAQTLSIPATTLLAEAESPGPTAPRAAGAALTPPPGIADPVTATVMLVREVASAPGAPPPQEIRRHLLPDYPRPIVYGTGTRIVSSRVAESSHVAELILTCRVLGISAAAVWEVAHQPAKP
;
A
#
# COMPACT_ATOMS: atom_id res chain seq x y z
N MET A 1 3.30 70.50 34.37
CA MET A 1 1.91 70.13 34.71
C MET A 1 1.15 69.74 33.45
N ARG A 2 0.96 68.45 33.21
CA ARG A 2 -0.12 67.83 32.41
C ARG A 2 0.01 66.32 32.61
N THR A 3 -0.79 65.79 33.52
CA THR A 3 -0.90 64.36 33.84
C THR A 3 -1.84 63.70 32.83
N ARG A 4 -1.37 62.61 32.23
CA ARG A 4 -2.15 61.76 31.31
C ARG A 4 -2.56 60.52 32.10
N THR A 5 -3.84 60.41 32.43
CA THR A 5 -4.44 59.24 33.08
C THR A 5 -4.66 58.14 32.04
N ALA A 6 -4.20 56.92 32.34
CA ALA A 6 -4.44 55.72 31.55
C ALA A 6 -5.75 55.05 32.00
N PRO A 7 -6.51 54.39 31.11
CA PRO A 7 -7.76 53.72 31.46
C PRO A 7 -7.48 52.34 32.08
N THR A 8 -8.19 52.06 33.16
CA THR A 8 -8.27 50.78 33.87
C THR A 8 -8.98 49.75 32.98
N ALA A 9 -8.25 48.71 32.56
CA ALA A 9 -8.85 47.53 31.93
C ALA A 9 -9.45 46.63 33.02
N THR A 10 -10.76 46.46 33.00
CA THR A 10 -11.50 45.43 33.74
C THR A 10 -11.18 44.06 33.15
N SER A 11 -10.47 43.20 33.90
CA SER A 11 -10.26 41.80 33.52
C SER A 11 -11.51 40.98 33.85
N GLU A 12 -12.26 40.61 32.82
CA GLU A 12 -13.23 39.52 32.89
C GLU A 12 -12.50 38.19 33.12
N GLN A 13 -12.43 37.75 34.37
CA GLN A 13 -12.04 36.38 34.72
C GLN A 13 -13.24 35.45 34.49
N GLY A 14 -13.36 34.92 33.28
CA GLY A 14 -14.18 33.74 32.99
C GLY A 14 -13.57 32.51 33.63
N GLY A 15 -13.83 32.28 34.92
CA GLY A 15 -13.39 31.11 35.67
C GLY A 15 -14.14 29.85 35.25
N GLY A 16 -13.75 29.23 34.14
CA GLY A 16 -14.18 27.87 33.81
C GLY A 16 -13.72 26.91 34.90
N ALA A 17 -14.65 26.40 35.70
CA ALA A 17 -14.37 25.45 36.76
C ALA A 17 -13.75 24.18 36.16
N ARG A 18 -12.44 24.01 36.35
CA ARG A 18 -11.71 22.82 35.91
C ARG A 18 -12.27 21.62 36.67
N ALA A 19 -12.63 20.55 35.96
CA ALA A 19 -13.14 19.33 36.59
C ALA A 19 -12.18 18.85 37.71
N PRO A 20 -12.71 18.38 38.85
CA PRO A 20 -11.88 17.93 39.96
C PRO A 20 -10.93 16.82 39.48
N ARG A 21 -9.63 16.97 39.75
CA ARG A 21 -8.64 15.95 39.39
C ARG A 21 -8.84 14.71 40.27
N PRO A 22 -8.70 13.49 39.72
CA PRO A 22 -8.78 12.27 40.51
C PRO A 22 -7.68 12.24 41.58
N SER A 23 -7.96 11.61 42.72
CA SER A 23 -6.94 11.43 43.75
C SER A 23 -5.80 10.54 43.24
N ILE A 24 -4.64 10.57 43.92
CA ILE A 24 -3.49 9.74 43.55
C ILE A 24 -3.84 8.24 43.61
N ASP A 25 -4.68 7.86 44.58
CA ASP A 25 -5.11 6.48 44.76
C ASP A 25 -6.09 6.07 43.66
N ASP A 26 -7.04 6.95 43.29
CA ASP A 26 -7.95 6.71 42.16
C ASP A 26 -7.20 6.59 40.84
N TYR A 27 -6.20 7.45 40.62
CA TYR A 27 -5.36 7.41 39.42
C TYR A 27 -4.60 6.08 39.31
N THR A 28 -4.02 5.66 40.43
CA THR A 28 -3.29 4.39 40.51
C THR A 28 -4.21 3.20 40.26
N ALA A 29 -5.42 3.21 40.83
CA ALA A 29 -6.44 2.21 40.60
C ALA A 29 -6.88 2.17 39.12
N THR A 30 -7.03 3.35 38.51
CA THR A 30 -7.39 3.49 37.09
C THR A 30 -6.32 2.89 36.19
N VAL A 31 -5.04 3.20 36.42
CA VAL A 31 -3.93 2.60 35.66
C VAL A 31 -3.91 1.07 35.81
N GLY A 32 -4.12 0.57 37.03
CA GLY A 32 -4.24 -0.87 37.28
C GLY A 32 -5.39 -1.52 36.51
N ALA A 33 -6.57 -0.89 36.53
CA ALA A 33 -7.76 -1.37 35.83
C ALA A 33 -7.56 -1.39 34.31
N VAL A 34 -6.98 -0.32 33.73
CA VAL A 34 -6.67 -0.21 32.30
C VAL A 34 -5.68 -1.32 31.90
N VAL A 35 -4.58 -1.50 32.63
CA VAL A 35 -3.60 -2.57 32.36
C VAL A 35 -4.26 -3.95 32.40
N GLY A 36 -5.09 -4.22 33.41
CA GLY A 36 -5.76 -5.52 33.52
C GLY A 36 -6.78 -5.76 32.41
N LEU A 37 -7.41 -4.70 31.91
CA LEU A 37 -8.36 -4.75 30.81
C LEU A 37 -7.65 -5.01 29.47
N TYR A 38 -6.52 -4.35 29.18
CA TYR A 38 -5.67 -4.68 28.03
C TYR A 38 -5.20 -6.13 28.04
N ARG A 39 -4.70 -6.61 29.19
CA ARG A 39 -4.26 -8.01 29.32
C ARG A 39 -5.40 -8.98 29.03
N ARG A 40 -6.58 -8.76 29.62
CA ARG A 40 -7.76 -9.62 29.41
C ARG A 40 -8.18 -9.63 27.95
N HIS A 41 -8.17 -8.46 27.29
CA HIS A 41 -8.51 -8.35 25.88
C HIS A 41 -7.56 -9.15 24.97
N GLN A 42 -6.26 -9.16 25.29
CA GLN A 42 -5.26 -9.94 24.54
C GLN A 42 -5.22 -11.43 24.92
N GLY A 43 -6.03 -11.88 25.89
CA GLY A 43 -6.02 -13.28 26.36
C GLY A 43 -4.71 -13.69 27.03
N LEU A 44 -3.88 -12.74 27.49
CA LEU A 44 -2.57 -13.05 28.05
C LEU A 44 -2.69 -13.51 29.52
N PRO A 45 -2.14 -14.69 29.89
CA PRO A 45 -2.10 -15.10 31.28
C PRO A 45 -1.07 -14.27 32.06
N VAL A 46 -1.32 -14.03 33.35
CA VAL A 46 -0.39 -13.26 34.21
C VAL A 46 1.01 -13.88 34.23
N SER A 47 1.11 -15.20 34.18
CA SER A 47 2.39 -15.92 34.11
C SER A 47 3.23 -15.50 32.90
N TYR A 48 2.61 -15.25 31.75
CA TYR A 48 3.30 -14.80 30.54
C TYR A 48 3.94 -13.43 30.72
N LEU A 49 3.21 -12.49 31.34
CA LEU A 49 3.72 -11.14 31.59
C LEU A 49 4.85 -11.09 32.61
N LEU A 50 4.99 -12.11 33.46
CA LEU A 50 5.98 -12.14 34.54
C LEU A 50 7.17 -13.07 34.24
N ALA A 51 7.05 -14.00 33.28
CA ALA A 51 8.11 -14.92 32.89
C ALA A 51 9.38 -14.15 32.46
N ASP A 52 10.56 -14.60 32.92
CA ASP A 52 11.87 -14.08 32.50
C ASP A 52 12.07 -12.56 32.66
N TRP A 53 11.34 -11.90 33.58
CA TRP A 53 11.60 -10.50 33.94
C TRP A 53 12.21 -10.40 35.33
N PRO A 54 13.52 -10.08 35.43
CA PRO A 54 14.24 -10.04 36.70
C PRO A 54 13.63 -9.08 37.74
N ALA A 55 12.94 -8.03 37.27
CA ALA A 55 12.30 -7.02 38.10
C ALA A 55 10.75 -7.14 38.12
N ALA A 56 10.21 -8.28 37.68
CA ALA A 56 8.77 -8.50 37.65
C ALA A 56 8.15 -8.40 39.06
N PRO A 57 6.96 -7.79 39.20
CA PRO A 57 6.19 -7.96 40.42
C PRO A 57 5.83 -9.45 40.60
N THR A 58 5.66 -9.89 41.84
CA THR A 58 5.08 -11.20 42.10
C THR A 58 3.66 -11.26 41.53
N THR A 59 3.16 -12.46 41.20
CA THR A 59 1.78 -12.66 40.73
C THR A 59 0.76 -11.98 41.65
N SER A 60 0.94 -12.09 42.97
CA SER A 60 0.08 -11.43 43.96
C SER A 60 0.15 -9.90 43.88
N ARG A 61 1.34 -9.31 43.65
CA ARG A 61 1.49 -7.86 43.45
C ARG A 61 0.90 -7.38 42.14
N TYR A 62 1.03 -8.17 41.06
CA TYR A 62 0.38 -7.87 39.79
C TYR A 62 -1.14 -7.89 39.91
N ILE A 63 -1.71 -8.90 40.58
CA ILE A 63 -3.16 -8.97 40.83
C ILE A 63 -3.61 -7.82 41.75
N ALA A 64 -2.79 -7.44 42.74
CA ALA A 64 -3.08 -6.27 43.57
C ALA A 64 -3.06 -4.98 42.74
N MET A 65 -2.13 -4.84 41.79
CA MET A 65 -2.08 -3.73 40.83
C MET A 65 -3.36 -3.64 40.00
N GLU A 66 -3.78 -4.74 39.35
CA GLU A 66 -4.97 -4.78 38.50
C GLU A 66 -6.24 -4.36 39.26
N ARG A 67 -6.27 -4.63 40.58
CA ARG A 67 -7.38 -4.31 41.47
C ARG A 67 -7.24 -2.95 42.16
N GLY A 68 -6.24 -2.14 41.78
CA GLY A 68 -5.97 -0.85 42.39
C GLY A 68 -5.53 -0.90 43.86
N ARG A 69 -5.13 -2.07 44.37
CA ARG A 69 -4.69 -2.26 45.77
C ARG A 69 -3.19 -2.10 45.96
N TRP A 70 -2.45 -1.84 44.89
CA TRP A 70 -1.01 -1.60 44.95
C TRP A 70 -0.57 -0.60 43.90
N ALA A 71 0.22 0.39 44.33
CA ALA A 71 0.76 1.42 43.45
C ALA A 71 2.04 0.96 42.76
N PRO A 72 2.03 0.71 41.44
CA PRO A 72 3.22 0.28 40.73
C PRO A 72 4.22 1.45 40.60
N THR A 73 5.49 1.11 40.44
CA THR A 73 6.46 2.08 39.91
C THR A 73 6.23 2.28 38.42
N LEU A 74 6.65 3.41 37.88
CA LEU A 74 6.55 3.64 36.44
C LEU A 74 7.30 2.55 35.64
N ALA A 75 8.45 2.10 36.13
CA ALA A 75 9.21 1.01 35.50
C ALA A 75 8.41 -0.29 35.36
N ILE A 76 7.52 -0.57 36.33
CA ILE A 76 6.65 -1.74 36.28
C ILE A 76 5.54 -1.55 35.24
N VAL A 77 4.93 -0.36 35.18
CA VAL A 77 3.95 -0.04 34.13
C VAL A 77 4.58 -0.16 32.74
N VAL A 78 5.75 0.46 32.53
CA VAL A 78 6.48 0.41 31.25
C VAL A 78 6.85 -1.03 30.88
N GLY A 79 7.36 -1.83 31.83
CA GLY A 79 7.71 -3.23 31.57
C GLY A 79 6.52 -4.11 31.22
N VAL A 80 5.38 -3.91 31.89
CA VAL A 80 4.12 -4.62 31.56
C VAL A 80 3.61 -4.19 30.18
N CYS A 81 3.60 -2.89 29.88
CA CYS A 81 3.16 -2.36 28.59
C CYS A 81 4.02 -2.88 27.44
N ALA A 82 5.34 -2.88 27.60
CA ALA A 82 6.28 -3.42 26.61
C ALA A 82 6.00 -4.89 26.28
N ARG A 83 5.60 -5.70 27.27
CA ARG A 83 5.25 -7.13 27.07
C ARG A 83 3.89 -7.36 26.45
N MET A 84 2.95 -6.45 26.67
CA MET A 84 1.66 -6.44 25.98
C MET A 84 1.77 -5.84 24.56
N GLY A 85 2.93 -5.29 24.18
CA GLY A 85 3.09 -4.55 22.93
C GLY A 85 2.27 -3.25 22.89
N VAL A 86 1.97 -2.67 24.06
CA VAL A 86 1.22 -1.42 24.21
C VAL A 86 2.19 -0.32 24.60
N ASP A 87 2.05 0.86 24.02
CA ASP A 87 2.85 2.01 24.44
C ASP A 87 2.31 2.56 25.78
N PRO A 88 3.16 2.69 26.82
CA PRO A 88 2.75 3.12 28.15
C PRO A 88 2.09 4.51 28.18
N ALA A 89 2.40 5.40 27.23
CA ALA A 89 1.76 6.71 27.15
C ALA A 89 0.24 6.60 26.96
N TRP A 90 -0.23 5.58 26.25
CA TRP A 90 -1.65 5.34 25.97
C TRP A 90 -2.41 4.86 27.21
N VAL A 91 -1.81 3.93 27.95
CA VAL A 91 -2.36 3.46 29.23
C VAL A 91 -2.51 4.63 30.20
N LEU A 92 -1.51 5.50 30.25
CA LEU A 92 -1.52 6.69 31.10
C LEU A 92 -2.46 7.77 30.58
N ALA A 93 -2.63 7.92 29.26
CA ALA A 93 -3.57 8.87 28.68
C ALA A 93 -5.01 8.48 28.96
N ALA A 94 -5.34 7.19 28.86
CA ALA A 94 -6.63 6.67 29.28
C ALA A 94 -6.90 6.97 30.76
N ALA A 95 -5.88 6.80 31.63
CA ALA A 95 -5.98 7.16 33.04
C ALA A 95 -6.05 8.68 33.30
N ASP A 96 -5.46 9.49 32.41
CA ASP A 96 -5.56 10.94 32.42
C ASP A 96 -6.90 11.44 31.86
N GLY A 97 -7.74 10.56 31.31
CA GLY A 97 -8.98 10.91 30.60
C GLY A 97 -8.73 11.62 29.27
N LEU A 98 -7.55 11.44 28.68
CA LEU A 98 -7.16 12.06 27.42
C LEU A 98 -7.47 11.16 26.24
N SER A 99 -8.00 11.76 25.17
CA SER A 99 -8.11 11.12 23.87
C SER A 99 -6.73 10.96 23.21
N PRO A 100 -6.57 10.02 22.25
CA PRO A 100 -5.39 9.91 21.39
C PRO A 100 -4.87 11.25 20.87
N ARG A 101 -5.77 12.07 20.34
CA ARG A 101 -5.47 13.39 19.77
C ARG A 101 -5.02 14.39 20.84
N ALA A 102 -5.72 14.42 21.97
CA ALA A 102 -5.36 15.31 23.08
C ALA A 102 -3.97 14.96 23.65
N LEU A 103 -3.62 13.68 23.73
CA LEU A 103 -2.27 13.24 24.09
C LEU A 103 -1.22 13.77 23.11
N TYR A 104 -1.46 13.63 21.81
CA TYR A 104 -0.54 14.09 20.77
C TYR A 104 -0.31 15.61 20.82
N GLU A 105 -1.39 16.39 20.88
CA GLU A 105 -1.33 17.86 20.98
C GLU A 105 -0.56 18.28 22.23
N ARG A 106 -0.85 17.67 23.38
CA ARG A 106 -0.13 17.94 24.64
C ARG A 106 1.34 17.56 24.60
N THR A 107 1.69 16.47 23.92
CA THR A 107 3.09 16.04 23.80
C THR A 107 3.88 17.02 22.91
N ARG A 108 3.25 17.57 21.87
CA ARG A 108 3.85 18.56 20.97
C ARG A 108 4.13 19.91 21.67
N GLU A 109 3.34 20.26 22.68
CA GLU A 109 3.57 21.43 23.53
C GLU A 109 4.76 21.24 24.48
N LEU A 110 5.21 19.99 24.71
CA LEU A 110 6.30 19.70 25.61
C LEU A 110 7.65 19.71 24.90
N PRO A 111 8.71 20.17 25.59
CA PRO A 111 10.05 20.03 25.08
C PRO A 111 10.42 18.55 24.92
N ALA A 112 10.95 18.18 23.76
CA ALA A 112 11.51 16.85 23.56
C ALA A 112 12.58 16.55 24.62
N ALA A 113 12.48 15.38 25.25
CA ALA A 113 13.52 14.93 26.18
C ALA A 113 14.85 14.79 25.42
N PRO A 114 16.00 15.12 26.04
CA PRO A 114 17.29 14.90 25.42
C PRO A 114 17.47 13.40 25.14
N LYS A 115 17.54 13.02 23.86
CA LYS A 115 17.90 11.68 23.41
C LYS A 115 19.41 11.51 23.54
N ALA A 116 19.89 11.12 24.73
CA ALA A 116 21.25 10.61 24.86
C ALA A 116 21.18 9.08 24.93
N PRO A 117 21.91 8.35 24.07
CA PRO A 117 21.76 6.89 23.91
C PRO A 117 22.06 6.07 25.16
N ASP A 118 22.75 6.65 26.16
CA ASP A 118 23.10 5.94 27.41
C ASP A 118 22.30 6.45 28.62
N MET A 119 21.29 7.30 28.40
CA MET A 119 20.55 7.89 29.51
C MET A 119 19.55 6.90 30.08
N SER A 120 19.72 6.53 31.36
CA SER A 120 18.69 5.76 32.07
C SER A 120 17.33 6.46 31.96
N TRP A 121 16.24 5.70 31.84
CA TRP A 121 14.88 6.23 31.79
C TRP A 121 14.59 7.25 32.91
N GLN A 122 15.11 7.01 34.12
CA GLN A 122 14.97 7.93 35.26
C GLN A 122 15.63 9.29 35.00
N ALA A 123 16.81 9.29 34.38
CA ALA A 123 17.51 10.51 33.97
C ALA A 123 16.79 11.23 32.83
N ALA A 124 16.21 10.50 31.89
CA ALA A 124 15.42 11.10 30.81
C ALA A 124 14.14 11.76 31.34
N VAL A 125 13.41 11.10 32.25
CA VAL A 125 12.26 11.68 32.97
C VAL A 125 12.68 12.92 33.79
N GLY A 126 13.78 12.83 34.55
CA GLY A 126 14.29 13.96 35.33
C GLY A 126 14.65 15.17 34.47
N ALA A 127 15.32 14.94 33.33
CA ALA A 127 15.68 15.98 32.37
C ALA A 127 14.44 16.60 31.72
N CYS A 128 13.44 15.80 31.36
CA CYS A 128 12.16 16.26 30.82
C CYS A 128 11.43 17.17 31.83
N LEU A 129 11.26 16.73 33.08
CA LEU A 129 10.62 17.53 34.13
C LEU A 129 11.34 18.86 34.39
N ARG A 130 12.68 18.83 34.40
CA ARG A 130 13.48 20.06 34.53
C ARG A 130 13.22 21.04 33.40
N ARG A 131 13.10 20.54 32.16
CA ARG A 131 12.87 21.38 30.98
C ARG A 131 11.45 21.96 30.97
N ILE A 132 10.44 21.15 31.28
CA ILE A 132 9.05 21.61 31.47
C ILE A 132 8.98 22.71 32.53
N ARG A 133 9.71 22.53 33.64
CA ARG A 133 9.80 23.56 34.69
C ARG A 133 10.40 24.86 34.16
N GLN A 134 11.50 24.78 33.40
CA GLN A 134 12.18 25.93 32.82
C GLN A 134 11.30 26.66 31.80
N ASP A 135 10.62 25.92 30.92
CA ASP A 135 9.76 26.48 29.88
C ASP A 135 8.50 27.15 30.44
N ARG A 136 8.10 26.81 31.68
CA ARG A 136 6.99 27.44 32.40
C ARG A 136 7.40 28.52 33.39
N ASP A 137 8.67 28.93 33.37
CA ASP A 137 9.24 29.90 34.30
C ASP A 137 9.02 29.56 35.79
N VAL A 138 8.83 28.28 36.11
CA VAL A 138 8.63 27.84 37.50
C VAL A 138 9.99 27.74 38.17
N THR A 139 10.19 28.53 39.22
CA THR A 139 11.47 28.51 39.95
C THR A 139 11.63 27.23 40.75
N VAL A 140 12.88 26.88 41.08
CA VAL A 140 13.17 25.74 41.98
C VAL A 140 12.47 25.90 43.33
N ALA A 141 12.44 27.11 43.88
CA ALA A 141 11.80 27.41 45.17
C ALA A 141 10.28 27.26 45.12
N GLU A 142 9.68 27.70 44.02
CA GLU A 142 8.25 27.55 43.79
C GLU A 142 7.86 26.08 43.63
N LEU A 143 8.60 25.32 42.81
CA LEU A 143 8.30 23.90 42.64
C LEU A 143 8.52 23.10 43.93
N THR A 144 9.56 23.40 44.72
CA THR A 144 9.73 22.78 46.05
C THR A 144 8.56 23.06 46.99
N THR A 145 8.01 24.29 46.93
CA THR A 145 6.83 24.68 47.72
C THR A 145 5.59 23.93 47.26
N ARG A 146 5.33 23.87 45.95
CA ARG A 146 4.20 23.13 45.37
C ARG A 146 4.26 21.62 45.66
N LEU A 147 5.47 21.05 45.70
CA LEU A 147 5.69 19.63 45.94
C LEU A 147 5.81 19.24 47.41
N GLY A 148 6.04 20.20 48.31
CA GLY A 148 6.37 19.93 49.71
C GLY A 148 7.68 19.13 49.87
N VAL A 149 8.70 19.42 49.07
CA VAL A 149 10.01 18.73 49.13
C VAL A 149 11.16 19.71 49.22
N ASP A 150 12.28 19.30 49.80
CA ASP A 150 13.46 20.15 49.89
C ASP A 150 14.16 20.32 48.53
N LYS A 151 14.97 21.38 48.43
CA LYS A 151 15.74 21.74 47.23
C LYS A 151 16.70 20.63 46.78
N GLY A 152 17.31 19.91 47.73
CA GLY A 152 18.22 18.81 47.45
C GLY A 152 17.50 17.63 46.80
N ALA A 153 16.33 17.26 47.32
CA ALA A 153 15.46 16.24 46.73
C ALA A 153 15.02 16.63 45.31
N LEU A 154 14.66 17.90 45.07
CA LEU A 154 14.32 18.37 43.72
C LEU A 154 15.47 18.15 42.74
N TYR A 155 16.68 18.61 43.05
CA TYR A 155 17.86 18.42 42.19
C TYR A 155 18.20 16.95 41.96
N THR A 156 18.05 16.12 43.00
CA THR A 156 18.31 14.68 42.92
C THR A 156 17.36 14.03 41.91
N ARG A 157 16.09 14.44 41.91
CA ARG A 157 15.06 13.93 41.01
C ARG A 157 15.22 14.44 39.58
N GLU A 158 15.52 15.73 39.38
CA GLU A 158 15.81 16.30 38.05
C GLU A 158 17.06 15.67 37.40
N ARG A 159 18.00 15.15 38.19
CA ARG A 159 19.19 14.41 37.71
C ARG A 159 18.93 12.92 37.48
N GLY A 160 17.71 12.44 37.66
CA GLY A 160 17.36 11.02 37.51
C GLY A 160 17.86 10.10 38.62
N ARG A 161 18.36 10.64 39.74
CA ARG A 161 18.85 9.85 40.88
C ARG A 161 17.71 9.47 41.82
N TRP A 162 16.62 8.96 41.25
CA TRP A 162 15.45 8.52 42.01
C TRP A 162 14.65 7.47 41.24
N THR A 163 13.87 6.67 41.97
CA THR A 163 12.94 5.70 41.37
C THR A 163 11.53 6.27 41.44
N PRO A 164 11.00 6.86 40.35
CA PRO A 164 9.67 7.50 40.38
C PRO A 164 8.58 6.45 40.61
N ARG A 165 7.95 6.50 41.79
CA ARG A 165 6.64 5.87 42.01
C ARG A 165 5.60 6.64 41.21
N LEU A 166 4.60 5.94 40.66
CA LEU A 166 3.59 6.58 39.81
C LEU A 166 2.91 7.77 40.50
N GLY A 167 2.47 7.60 41.75
CA GLY A 167 1.88 8.69 42.53
C GLY A 167 2.85 9.81 42.93
N GLY A 168 4.17 9.54 42.94
CA GLY A 168 5.19 10.58 43.13
C GLY A 168 5.36 11.41 41.85
N LEU A 169 5.41 10.74 40.71
CA LEU A 169 5.54 11.39 39.41
C LEU A 169 4.27 12.16 39.03
N ARG A 170 3.08 11.64 39.37
CA ARG A 170 1.82 12.35 39.20
C ARG A 170 1.81 13.68 39.96
N ARG A 171 2.29 13.72 41.21
CA ARG A 171 2.43 14.98 41.97
C ARG A 171 3.33 16.01 41.29
N TRP A 172 4.40 15.57 40.63
CA TRP A 172 5.24 16.45 39.81
C TRP A 172 4.49 17.00 38.61
N CYS A 173 3.83 16.13 37.87
CA CYS A 173 2.99 16.50 36.74
C CYS A 173 1.89 17.49 37.15
N ASP A 174 1.24 17.26 38.29
CA ASP A 174 0.22 18.17 38.84
C ASP A 174 0.81 19.53 39.23
N ALA A 175 1.94 19.55 39.93
CA ALA A 175 2.62 20.78 40.35
C ALA A 175 3.14 21.62 39.17
N LEU A 176 3.49 20.95 38.06
CA LEU A 176 3.90 21.60 36.82
C LEU A 176 2.73 21.94 35.91
N ASP A 177 1.53 21.40 36.14
CA ASP A 177 0.36 21.44 35.25
C ASP A 177 0.57 20.76 33.88
N VAL A 178 1.10 19.54 33.89
CA VAL A 178 1.29 18.70 32.70
C VAL A 178 0.64 17.33 32.90
N PRO A 179 0.00 16.72 31.89
CA PRO A 179 -0.44 15.33 31.98
C PRO A 179 0.73 14.36 32.14
N LEU A 180 0.54 13.29 32.91
CA LEU A 180 1.60 12.31 33.11
C LEU A 180 1.93 11.56 31.82
N SER A 181 0.90 11.23 31.05
CA SER A 181 1.02 10.61 29.73
C SER A 181 1.91 11.42 28.78
N ALA A 182 1.78 12.75 28.77
CA ALA A 182 2.58 13.63 27.92
C ALA A 182 4.07 13.64 28.31
N VAL A 183 4.39 13.58 29.61
CA VAL A 183 5.79 13.43 30.07
C VAL A 183 6.38 12.09 29.62
N VAL A 184 5.61 11.00 29.76
CA VAL A 184 6.07 9.66 29.34
C VAL A 184 6.25 9.57 27.83
N ALA A 185 5.34 10.17 27.06
CA ALA A 185 5.44 10.26 25.60
C ALA A 185 6.66 11.09 25.16
N ALA A 186 6.93 12.22 25.81
CA ALA A 186 8.06 13.10 25.50
C ALA A 186 9.42 12.44 25.81
N VAL A 187 9.46 11.51 26.77
CA VAL A 187 10.68 10.75 27.09
C VAL A 187 10.92 9.66 26.05
N GLY A 188 9.86 8.98 25.58
CA GLY A 188 9.94 7.90 24.59
C GLY A 188 10.67 6.64 25.12
N PRO A 189 10.27 5.42 24.71
CA PRO A 189 10.90 4.20 25.21
C PRO A 189 12.42 4.24 24.94
N THR A 190 13.23 4.10 26.00
CA THR A 190 14.66 4.46 25.92
C THR A 190 15.49 3.48 25.09
N ASP A 191 15.15 2.18 25.01
CA ASP A 191 15.91 1.20 24.19
C ASP A 191 15.10 -0.09 23.86
N ALA A 192 13.78 -0.11 24.06
CA ALA A 192 12.98 -1.28 23.67
C ALA A 192 12.78 -1.28 22.14
N PRO A 193 12.84 -2.44 21.45
CA PRO A 193 12.51 -2.54 20.03
C PRO A 193 11.01 -2.36 19.82
N THR A 194 10.53 -1.13 19.94
CA THR A 194 9.18 -0.73 19.57
C THR A 194 9.16 -0.46 18.07
N GLY A 195 8.72 -1.47 17.31
CA GLY A 195 8.05 -1.19 16.04
C GLY A 195 6.74 -0.42 16.29
N PRO A 196 6.16 0.24 15.26
CA PRO A 196 4.93 0.99 15.42
C PRO A 196 3.75 0.01 15.57
N TYR A 197 3.15 -0.06 16.76
CA TYR A 197 1.96 -0.88 17.05
C TYR A 197 0.84 0.01 17.58
N LEU A 198 -0.04 0.44 16.66
CA LEU A 198 -1.21 1.29 16.90
C LEU A 198 -2.56 0.55 16.73
N LEU A 199 -2.56 -0.77 16.57
CA LEU A 199 -3.78 -1.56 16.35
C LEU A 199 -4.14 -2.37 17.60
N HIS A 200 -4.94 -1.83 18.53
CA HIS A 200 -5.76 -2.68 19.44
C HIS A 200 -6.79 -1.97 20.35
N LEU A 201 -7.38 -0.83 19.95
CA LEU A 201 -8.34 -0.11 20.81
C LEU A 201 -9.81 -0.06 20.34
N ASP A 202 -10.12 -0.52 19.13
CA ASP A 202 -11.48 -0.44 18.56
C ASP A 202 -12.53 -1.34 19.24
N HIS A 203 -12.13 -2.24 20.14
CA HIS A 203 -13.07 -3.18 20.79
C HIS A 203 -13.62 -2.73 22.15
N LEU A 204 -13.09 -1.65 22.73
CA LEU A 204 -13.49 -1.23 24.08
C LEU A 204 -14.67 -0.27 24.13
N HIS A 205 -14.95 0.44 23.05
CA HIS A 205 -16.21 1.19 22.91
C HIS A 205 -17.38 0.30 22.44
N ALA A 206 -17.12 -0.97 22.13
CA ALA A 206 -18.12 -1.91 21.62
C ALA A 206 -18.99 -2.59 22.71
N GLU A 207 -18.63 -2.50 24.00
CA GLU A 207 -19.43 -3.09 25.09
C GLU A 207 -20.79 -2.39 25.30
N THR A 208 -21.03 -1.25 24.66
CA THR A 208 -22.35 -0.60 24.62
C THR A 208 -23.20 -0.95 23.40
N ASP A 209 -22.68 -1.71 22.43
CA ASP A 209 -23.39 -2.04 21.19
C ASP A 209 -24.21 -3.36 21.29
N PRO A 210 -25.54 -3.35 21.02
CA PRO A 210 -26.39 -4.54 21.06
C PRO A 210 -25.96 -5.69 20.14
N ARG A 211 -25.13 -5.46 19.11
CA ARG A 211 -24.64 -6.49 18.18
C ARG A 211 -23.64 -7.46 18.84
N TYR A 212 -22.90 -7.03 19.86
CA TYR A 212 -21.97 -7.91 20.59
C TYR A 212 -22.67 -8.78 21.66
N ARG A 213 -23.84 -8.35 22.15
CA ARG A 213 -24.71 -9.21 22.98
C ARG A 213 -25.23 -10.42 22.20
N ALA A 214 -25.48 -10.26 20.90
CA ALA A 214 -25.90 -11.37 20.04
C ALA A 214 -24.80 -12.43 19.86
N LEU A 215 -23.53 -12.02 19.72
CA LEU A 215 -22.39 -12.94 19.64
C LEU A 215 -22.10 -13.65 20.97
N ALA A 216 -22.23 -12.94 22.10
CA ALA A 216 -22.17 -13.55 23.43
C ALA A 216 -23.31 -14.56 23.65
N ALA A 217 -24.54 -14.22 23.25
CA ALA A 217 -25.69 -15.12 23.30
C ALA A 217 -25.51 -16.36 22.40
N VAL A 218 -24.90 -16.22 21.22
CA VAL A 218 -24.56 -17.35 20.34
C VAL A 218 -23.50 -18.25 20.98
N ALA A 219 -22.47 -17.67 21.61
CA ALA A 219 -21.44 -18.44 22.31
C ALA A 219 -21.97 -19.17 23.55
N ASP A 220 -22.91 -18.57 24.28
CA ASP A 220 -23.58 -19.18 25.43
C ASP A 220 -24.56 -20.27 25.00
N LEU A 221 -25.26 -20.08 23.87
CA LEU A 221 -26.16 -21.08 23.28
C LEU A 221 -25.40 -22.30 22.75
N LEU A 222 -24.23 -22.11 22.13
CA LEU A 222 -23.34 -23.20 21.72
C LEU A 222 -22.79 -23.97 22.92
N ARG A 223 -22.45 -23.28 24.03
CA ARG A 223 -22.04 -23.91 25.29
C ARG A 223 -23.17 -24.70 25.95
N ALA A 224 -24.40 -24.18 25.96
CA ALA A 224 -25.56 -24.87 26.53
C ALA A 224 -25.90 -26.19 25.80
N HIS A 225 -25.52 -26.31 24.53
CA HIS A 225 -25.73 -27.51 23.72
C HIS A 225 -24.50 -28.45 23.67
N GLY A 226 -23.48 -28.20 24.49
CA GLY A 226 -22.29 -29.04 24.57
C GLY A 226 -21.44 -29.07 23.29
N ARG A 227 -21.58 -28.08 22.40
CA ARG A 227 -20.83 -28.03 21.12
C ARG A 227 -19.69 -27.02 21.18
N THR A 228 -18.54 -27.41 20.64
CA THR A 228 -17.40 -26.51 20.42
C THR A 228 -17.50 -25.85 19.04
N LEU A 229 -16.95 -24.64 18.92
CA LEU A 229 -16.95 -23.80 17.70
C LEU A 229 -16.37 -24.49 16.44
N LEU A 230 -15.67 -25.61 16.61
CA LEU A 230 -15.03 -26.38 15.55
C LEU A 230 -15.95 -27.43 14.89
N ALA A 231 -17.17 -27.64 15.41
CA ALA A 231 -18.11 -28.66 14.92
C ALA A 231 -19.48 -28.05 14.57
N VAL A 232 -19.48 -27.03 13.73
CA VAL A 232 -20.72 -26.41 13.22
C VAL A 232 -20.96 -26.90 11.79
N ASP A 233 -21.98 -27.73 11.60
CA ASP A 233 -22.43 -28.16 10.27
C ASP A 233 -23.29 -27.08 9.59
N GLU A 234 -23.47 -27.18 8.27
CA GLU A 234 -24.27 -26.23 7.47
C GLU A 234 -25.70 -26.07 8.00
N HIS A 235 -26.27 -27.11 8.60
CA HIS A 235 -27.63 -27.08 9.14
C HIS A 235 -27.71 -26.20 10.41
N THR A 236 -26.68 -26.25 11.25
CA THR A 236 -26.52 -25.43 12.45
C THR A 236 -26.24 -23.97 12.07
N VAL A 237 -25.46 -23.72 11.02
CA VAL A 237 -25.22 -22.38 10.45
C VAL A 237 -26.52 -21.78 9.92
N ALA A 238 -27.36 -22.56 9.23
CA ALA A 238 -28.66 -22.10 8.74
C ALA A 238 -29.61 -21.74 9.89
N ALA A 239 -29.70 -22.57 10.93
CA ALA A 239 -30.53 -22.29 12.11
C ALA A 239 -30.06 -21.04 12.89
N LEU A 240 -28.74 -20.86 13.02
CA LEU A 240 -28.14 -19.67 13.63
C LEU A 240 -28.37 -18.41 12.78
N ALA A 241 -28.28 -18.51 11.46
CA ALA A 241 -28.56 -17.41 10.54
C ALA A 241 -30.01 -16.93 10.64
N THR A 242 -30.98 -17.86 10.74
CA THR A 242 -32.39 -17.53 10.94
C THR A 242 -32.65 -16.86 12.30
N THR A 243 -31.95 -17.31 13.35
CA THR A 243 -32.14 -16.78 14.71
C THR A 243 -31.46 -15.42 14.92
N THR A 244 -30.37 -15.14 14.20
CA THR A 244 -29.56 -13.92 14.37
C THR A 244 -29.79 -12.86 13.29
N GLY A 245 -30.48 -13.19 12.20
CA GLY A 245 -30.71 -12.29 11.05
C GLY A 245 -29.47 -12.05 10.18
N ILE A 246 -28.37 -12.80 10.41
CA ILE A 246 -27.12 -12.68 9.67
C ILE A 246 -27.12 -13.70 8.53
N THR A 247 -26.79 -13.28 7.30
CA THR A 247 -26.78 -14.19 6.14
C THR A 247 -25.69 -15.28 6.29
N PRO A 248 -25.99 -16.54 5.91
CA PRO A 248 -25.10 -17.69 6.13
C PRO A 248 -23.64 -17.51 5.65
N PRO A 249 -23.35 -16.88 4.50
CA PRO A 249 -21.97 -16.69 4.04
C PRO A 249 -21.16 -15.77 4.96
N ARG A 250 -21.78 -14.72 5.52
CA ARG A 250 -21.14 -13.79 6.45
C ARG A 250 -20.92 -14.39 7.84
N LEU A 251 -21.78 -15.32 8.25
CA LEU A 251 -21.61 -16.08 9.49
C LEU A 251 -20.46 -17.09 9.34
N PHE A 252 -20.37 -17.75 8.19
CA PHE A 252 -19.35 -18.75 7.88
C PHE A 252 -17.93 -18.16 7.82
N ASP A 253 -17.76 -17.05 7.10
CA ASP A 253 -16.46 -16.35 6.98
C ASP A 253 -15.93 -15.86 8.34
N ARG A 254 -16.81 -15.39 9.22
CA ARG A 254 -16.42 -14.90 10.56
C ARG A 254 -16.04 -16.01 11.52
N LEU A 255 -16.64 -17.19 11.39
CA LEU A 255 -16.30 -18.36 12.23
C LEU A 255 -14.94 -18.95 11.83
N HIS A 256 -14.52 -18.82 10.57
CA HIS A 256 -13.25 -19.36 10.06
C HIS A 256 -12.04 -18.42 10.19
N SER A 257 -12.25 -17.13 10.47
CA SER A 257 -11.16 -16.14 10.56
C SER A 257 -10.40 -16.07 11.90
N HIS A 258 -10.67 -16.96 12.86
CA HIS A 258 -9.92 -17.04 14.12
C HIS A 258 -9.12 -18.35 14.24
N PRO A 259 -7.77 -18.33 14.15
CA PRO A 259 -6.98 -19.51 14.45
C PRO A 259 -6.68 -19.58 15.96
N LEU A 260 -7.23 -20.58 16.65
CA LEU A 260 -6.69 -21.04 17.92
C LEU A 260 -5.55 -22.03 17.63
N THR A 261 -4.30 -21.61 17.89
CA THR A 261 -3.13 -22.49 17.82
C THR A 261 -3.01 -23.34 19.09
N LEU A 262 -3.06 -24.67 18.95
CA LEU A 262 -2.62 -25.63 19.97
C LEU A 262 -1.08 -25.78 19.96
N PRO A 263 -0.44 -26.15 21.08
CA PRO A 263 1.01 -26.31 21.16
C PRO A 263 1.48 -27.60 20.45
N LEU A 264 2.54 -27.49 19.66
CA LEU A 264 3.23 -28.66 19.07
C LEU A 264 4.07 -29.40 20.13
N PRO A 265 4.22 -30.74 20.03
CA PRO A 265 5.09 -31.51 20.92
C PRO A 265 6.58 -31.22 20.67
N PRO A 266 7.46 -31.49 21.66
CA PRO A 266 8.86 -31.10 21.61
C PRO A 266 9.62 -31.85 20.51
N ARG A 267 10.33 -31.11 19.65
CA ARG A 267 11.27 -31.68 18.68
C ARG A 267 12.61 -32.00 19.36
N GLU A 268 13.06 -33.23 19.20
CA GLU A 268 14.39 -33.70 19.59
C GLU A 268 15.50 -32.95 18.85
N ARG A 269 16.59 -32.65 19.57
CA ARG A 269 17.79 -31.98 19.03
C ARG A 269 18.63 -32.99 18.22
N PRO A 270 19.07 -32.67 16.99
CA PRO A 270 20.13 -33.43 16.35
C PRO A 270 21.51 -33.07 16.94
N ALA A 271 22.39 -34.08 16.97
CA ALA A 271 23.76 -34.04 17.50
C ALA A 271 24.68 -33.07 16.72
N PRO A 272 25.77 -32.56 17.35
CA PRO A 272 26.65 -31.57 16.74
C PRO A 272 27.63 -32.21 15.74
N GLU A 273 27.67 -31.68 14.50
CA GLU A 273 28.73 -31.96 13.53
C GLU A 273 30.01 -31.15 13.81
N PRO A 274 31.20 -31.67 13.46
CA PRO A 274 32.48 -31.13 13.90
C PRO A 274 32.98 -29.95 13.05
N ALA A 275 33.75 -29.08 13.72
CA ALA A 275 34.29 -27.83 13.22
C ALA A 275 35.12 -27.97 11.93
N ARG A 276 34.77 -27.15 10.92
CA ARG A 276 35.63 -26.88 9.76
C ARG A 276 36.42 -25.60 9.95
N THR A 277 37.73 -25.76 9.99
CA THR A 277 38.77 -24.72 9.97
C THR A 277 38.76 -24.01 8.61
N VAL A 278 38.46 -22.72 8.58
CA VAL A 278 38.62 -21.88 7.37
C VAL A 278 39.73 -20.88 7.61
N THR A 279 40.77 -21.03 6.80
CA THR A 279 41.99 -20.23 6.71
C THR A 279 41.68 -18.79 6.28
N ARG A 280 42.09 -17.83 7.11
CA ARG A 280 41.92 -16.39 6.91
C ARG A 280 43.00 -15.87 5.96
N ARG A 281 42.66 -15.56 4.70
CA ARG A 281 43.55 -14.85 3.78
C ARG A 281 43.42 -13.35 4.01
N ARG A 282 44.50 -12.71 4.50
CA ARG A 282 44.62 -11.25 4.67
C ARG A 282 44.76 -10.59 3.29
N SER A 283 43.83 -9.70 2.97
CA SER A 283 43.94 -8.76 1.83
C SER A 283 44.18 -7.35 2.38
N ALA A 284 45.08 -6.63 1.72
CA ALA A 284 45.67 -5.37 2.15
C ALA A 284 44.67 -4.25 2.45
N GLN A 285 45.00 -3.48 3.49
CA GLN A 285 44.29 -2.32 4.02
C GLN A 285 44.71 -1.07 3.25
N ALA A 286 43.77 -0.35 2.63
CA ALA A 286 43.96 1.01 2.13
C ALA A 286 43.52 2.03 3.21
N PRO A 287 44.11 3.24 3.26
CA PRO A 287 44.02 4.11 4.43
C PRO A 287 42.70 4.91 4.51
N GLY A 288 42.02 4.76 5.65
CA GLY A 288 41.45 5.84 6.48
C GLY A 288 40.58 6.91 5.83
N GLY A 289 39.32 6.60 5.58
CA GLY A 289 38.23 7.58 5.51
C GLY A 289 37.13 7.20 6.49
N SER A 290 36.86 8.06 7.47
CA SER A 290 35.80 7.91 8.48
C SER A 290 34.42 7.75 7.81
N SER A 291 33.97 6.52 7.61
CA SER A 291 32.60 6.19 7.18
C SER A 291 31.99 5.19 8.16
N SER A 292 31.55 5.67 9.32
CA SER A 292 30.87 4.83 10.32
C SER A 292 29.44 5.26 10.63
N HIS A 293 28.91 6.29 9.95
CA HIS A 293 27.49 6.62 10.04
C HIS A 293 26.71 5.68 9.13
N ARG A 294 26.07 4.70 9.77
CA ARG A 294 25.06 3.84 9.15
C ARG A 294 23.87 4.73 8.80
N ASP A 295 23.61 4.86 7.52
CA ASP A 295 22.48 5.61 6.95
C ASP A 295 21.15 4.97 7.41
N GLU A 296 20.55 5.52 8.46
CA GLU A 296 19.28 5.05 9.03
C GLU A 296 18.12 5.18 8.04
N TYR A 297 18.16 6.19 7.17
CA TYR A 297 17.11 6.43 6.18
C TYR A 297 17.09 5.33 5.13
N ALA A 298 18.26 5.00 4.61
CA ALA A 298 18.35 3.97 3.61
C ALA A 298 18.15 2.56 4.15
N VAL A 299 18.45 2.33 5.44
CA VAL A 299 17.99 1.14 6.16
C VAL A 299 16.46 1.06 6.13
N ALA A 300 15.76 2.18 6.40
CA ALA A 300 14.31 2.23 6.33
C ALA A 300 13.79 1.96 4.92
N VAL A 301 14.34 2.62 3.89
CA VAL A 301 13.98 2.37 2.47
C VAL A 301 14.19 0.91 2.09
N GLY A 302 15.33 0.32 2.45
CA GLY A 302 15.63 -1.09 2.18
C GLY A 302 14.66 -2.05 2.86
N ARG A 303 14.24 -1.76 4.10
CA ARG A 303 13.22 -2.54 4.81
C ARG A 303 11.85 -2.41 4.15
N VAL A 304 11.46 -1.21 3.72
CA VAL A 304 10.19 -0.98 3.01
C VAL A 304 10.16 -1.78 1.71
N LEU A 305 11.24 -1.74 0.91
CA LEU A 305 11.35 -2.55 -0.31
C LEU A 305 11.25 -4.06 -0.03
N ALA A 306 11.87 -4.54 1.05
CA ALA A 306 11.77 -5.94 1.47
C ALA A 306 10.33 -6.36 1.81
N VAL A 307 9.58 -5.47 2.47
CA VAL A 307 8.16 -5.68 2.80
C VAL A 307 7.32 -5.79 1.53
N TYR A 308 7.44 -4.84 0.59
CA TYR A 308 6.71 -4.91 -0.68
C TYR A 308 7.07 -6.15 -1.50
N ARG A 309 8.35 -6.52 -1.55
CA ARG A 309 8.78 -7.77 -2.21
C ARG A 309 8.14 -8.99 -1.56
N GLY A 310 8.11 -9.05 -0.23
CA GLY A 310 7.45 -10.11 0.52
C GLY A 310 5.97 -10.23 0.19
N HIS A 311 5.26 -9.11 0.08
CA HIS A 311 3.84 -9.08 -0.31
C HIS A 311 3.58 -9.59 -1.71
N GLN A 312 4.47 -9.28 -2.66
CA GLN A 312 4.36 -9.78 -4.04
C GLN A 312 4.78 -11.25 -4.16
N GLY A 313 5.24 -11.89 -3.06
CA GLY A 313 5.74 -13.27 -3.08
C GLY A 313 6.97 -13.45 -3.98
N LEU A 314 7.70 -12.37 -4.27
CA LEU A 314 8.82 -12.40 -5.21
C LEU A 314 10.10 -12.85 -4.50
N ALA A 315 10.79 -13.86 -5.03
CA ALA A 315 12.15 -14.13 -4.61
C ALA A 315 13.05 -12.97 -5.07
N VAL A 316 14.15 -12.71 -4.35
CA VAL A 316 15.12 -11.67 -4.74
C VAL A 316 15.66 -11.91 -6.16
N ALA A 317 15.85 -13.16 -6.56
CA ALA A 317 16.31 -13.50 -7.91
C ALA A 317 15.28 -13.09 -8.98
N ASP A 318 13.99 -13.34 -8.73
CA ASP A 318 12.91 -12.99 -9.66
C ASP A 318 12.71 -11.48 -9.76
N LEU A 319 12.82 -10.77 -8.64
CA LEU A 319 12.76 -9.32 -8.61
C LEU A 319 13.91 -8.74 -9.44
N VAL A 320 15.15 -9.16 -9.14
CA VAL A 320 16.33 -8.69 -9.85
C VAL A 320 16.20 -8.98 -11.35
N ALA A 321 15.77 -10.17 -11.75
CA ALA A 321 15.60 -10.52 -13.16
C ALA A 321 14.57 -9.65 -13.93
N ARG A 322 13.64 -9.00 -13.23
CA ARG A 322 12.60 -8.15 -13.81
C ARG A 322 12.96 -6.65 -13.86
N VAL A 323 14.04 -6.24 -13.21
CA VAL A 323 14.48 -4.84 -13.20
C VAL A 323 15.26 -4.53 -14.49
N PRO A 324 14.93 -3.46 -15.25
CA PRO A 324 15.58 -3.16 -16.53
C PRO A 324 17.11 -3.00 -16.48
N SER A 325 17.63 -2.51 -15.35
CA SER A 325 19.06 -2.46 -15.05
C SER A 325 19.27 -3.12 -13.69
N PRO A 326 19.36 -4.45 -13.67
CA PRO A 326 19.22 -5.21 -12.44
C PRO A 326 20.42 -4.97 -11.52
N PRO A 327 20.21 -4.60 -10.24
CA PRO A 327 21.29 -4.63 -9.28
C PRO A 327 21.75 -6.07 -9.08
N GLU A 328 23.03 -6.29 -8.79
CA GLU A 328 23.48 -7.63 -8.39
C GLU A 328 22.64 -8.15 -7.22
N ARG A 329 22.34 -9.45 -7.21
CA ARG A 329 21.52 -10.09 -6.17
C ARG A 329 22.02 -9.78 -4.75
N GLU A 330 23.34 -9.76 -4.57
CA GLU A 330 23.95 -9.43 -3.29
C GLU A 330 23.78 -7.94 -2.95
N THR A 331 23.89 -7.06 -3.94
CA THR A 331 23.63 -5.63 -3.77
C THR A 331 22.20 -5.40 -3.28
N TYR A 332 21.19 -6.03 -3.89
CA TYR A 332 19.81 -5.91 -3.41
C TYR A 332 19.65 -6.42 -1.96
N ARG A 333 20.26 -7.56 -1.61
CA ARG A 333 20.25 -8.07 -0.23
C ARG A 333 20.95 -7.14 0.75
N THR A 334 21.96 -6.39 0.32
CA THR A 334 22.58 -5.37 1.17
C THR A 334 21.66 -4.18 1.40
N TRP A 335 20.75 -3.87 0.47
CA TRP A 335 19.70 -2.87 0.68
C TRP A 335 18.69 -3.35 1.72
N GLU A 336 18.13 -4.55 1.56
CA GLU A 336 17.14 -5.10 2.51
C GLU A 336 17.68 -5.19 3.95
N ARG A 337 18.97 -5.50 4.09
CA ARG A 337 19.65 -5.57 5.40
C ARG A 337 20.07 -4.21 5.95
N GLY A 338 19.87 -3.12 5.20
CA GLY A 338 20.35 -1.79 5.58
C GLY A 338 21.87 -1.74 5.77
N ILE A 339 22.60 -2.45 4.92
CA ILE A 339 24.07 -2.45 4.87
C ILE A 339 24.56 -1.44 3.85
N ARG A 340 23.89 -1.34 2.70
CA ARG A 340 24.17 -0.32 1.68
C ARG A 340 22.88 0.40 1.32
N PRO A 341 22.93 1.72 1.13
CA PRO A 341 21.76 2.47 0.71
C PRO A 341 21.42 2.19 -0.76
N PRO A 342 20.15 1.98 -1.14
CA PRO A 342 19.77 2.07 -2.54
C PRO A 342 19.93 3.53 -3.01
N SER A 343 20.26 3.74 -4.28
CA SER A 343 20.17 5.06 -4.90
C SER A 343 18.72 5.37 -5.27
N LEU A 344 18.37 6.64 -5.49
CA LEU A 344 17.02 6.98 -5.95
C LEU A 344 16.68 6.31 -7.30
N VAL A 345 17.68 6.18 -8.19
CA VAL A 345 17.53 5.46 -9.46
C VAL A 345 17.18 3.99 -9.21
N ALA A 346 17.86 3.34 -8.26
CA ALA A 346 17.55 1.97 -7.89
C ALA A 346 16.14 1.82 -7.30
N VAL A 347 15.72 2.73 -6.42
CA VAL A 347 14.35 2.75 -5.89
C VAL A 347 13.35 2.90 -7.03
N ALA A 348 13.57 3.85 -7.96
CA ALA A 348 12.69 4.09 -9.10
C ALA A 348 12.62 2.93 -10.11
N GLN A 349 13.69 2.15 -10.22
CA GLN A 349 13.72 0.96 -11.09
C GLN A 349 13.05 -0.25 -10.44
N VAL A 350 13.20 -0.43 -9.12
CA VAL A 350 12.62 -1.55 -8.37
C VAL A 350 11.14 -1.36 -8.09
N SER A 351 10.72 -0.13 -7.77
CA SER A 351 9.34 0.16 -7.31
C SER A 351 8.26 -0.28 -8.32
N PRO A 352 8.40 -0.01 -9.64
CA PRO A 352 7.43 -0.49 -10.64
C PRO A 352 7.31 -2.01 -10.72
N VAL A 353 8.41 -2.75 -10.51
CA VAL A 353 8.39 -4.22 -10.50
C VAL A 353 7.66 -4.77 -9.27
N LEU A 354 7.71 -4.01 -8.16
CA LEU A 354 6.98 -4.30 -6.93
C LEU A 354 5.52 -3.79 -6.96
N GLY A 355 5.10 -3.11 -8.03
CA GLY A 355 3.78 -2.51 -8.16
C GLY A 355 3.55 -1.32 -7.24
N VAL A 356 4.61 -0.63 -6.80
CA VAL A 356 4.54 0.55 -5.91
C VAL A 356 5.18 1.76 -6.57
N ASP A 357 4.68 2.97 -6.28
CA ASP A 357 5.33 4.21 -6.72
C ASP A 357 6.59 4.47 -5.87
N PRO A 358 7.72 4.94 -6.44
CA PRO A 358 8.90 5.27 -5.64
C PRO A 358 8.65 6.34 -4.57
N ALA A 359 7.74 7.30 -4.79
CA ALA A 359 7.41 8.31 -3.78
C ALA A 359 6.82 7.69 -2.52
N TRP A 360 6.04 6.62 -2.68
CA TRP A 360 5.42 5.89 -1.58
C TRP A 360 6.40 5.09 -0.73
N VAL A 361 7.39 4.48 -1.38
CA VAL A 361 8.50 3.81 -0.67
C VAL A 361 9.25 4.81 0.21
N LEU A 362 9.49 6.01 -0.30
CA LEU A 362 10.17 7.09 0.42
C LEU A 362 9.30 7.68 1.53
N ALA A 363 8.01 7.91 1.28
CA ALA A 363 7.08 8.42 2.29
C ALA A 363 6.94 7.45 3.47
N ALA A 364 6.85 6.14 3.20
CA ALA A 364 6.85 5.11 4.23
C ALA A 364 8.16 5.07 5.03
N ALA A 365 9.31 5.31 4.37
CA ALA A 365 10.60 5.42 5.06
C ALA A 365 10.71 6.69 5.93
N ASP A 366 10.05 7.77 5.52
CA ASP A 366 9.93 9.02 6.28
C ASP A 366 8.83 8.99 7.36
N GLY A 367 8.02 7.91 7.40
CA GLY A 367 6.89 7.79 8.34
C GLY A 367 5.74 8.77 8.05
N LEU A 368 5.63 9.25 6.82
CA LEU A 368 4.61 10.21 6.41
C LEU A 368 3.30 9.50 6.05
N SER A 369 2.19 10.13 6.43
CA SER A 369 0.88 9.72 5.93
C SER A 369 0.73 10.12 4.45
N ALA A 370 -0.24 9.52 3.78
CA ALA A 370 -0.62 9.93 2.44
C ALA A 370 -1.10 11.37 2.36
N ARG A 371 -1.84 11.82 3.39
CA ARG A 371 -2.28 13.20 3.54
C ARG A 371 -1.07 14.14 3.60
N ASP A 372 -0.06 13.79 4.41
CA ASP A 372 1.17 14.58 4.52
C ASP A 372 1.91 14.63 3.19
N LEU A 373 2.02 13.51 2.48
CA LEU A 373 2.65 13.44 1.16
C LEU A 373 1.93 14.33 0.14
N LEU A 374 0.60 14.21 0.03
CA LEU A 374 -0.20 15.01 -0.90
C LEU A 374 -0.10 16.51 -0.60
N THR A 375 -0.24 16.89 0.67
CA THR A 375 -0.09 18.28 1.12
C THR A 375 1.29 18.82 0.79
N ALA A 376 2.34 18.04 1.06
CA ALA A 376 3.71 18.42 0.76
C ALA A 376 3.95 18.53 -0.75
N THR A 377 3.40 17.62 -1.57
CA THR A 377 3.53 17.65 -3.04
C THR A 377 2.80 18.85 -3.66
N GLN A 378 1.62 19.20 -3.16
CA GLN A 378 0.86 20.37 -3.63
C GLN A 378 1.56 21.70 -3.35
N ALA A 379 2.36 21.77 -2.29
CA ALA A 379 3.16 22.95 -1.94
C ALA A 379 4.40 23.14 -2.86
N LEU A 380 4.71 22.17 -3.73
CA LEU A 380 5.90 22.23 -4.56
C LEU A 380 5.67 23.06 -5.85
N PRO A 381 6.65 23.89 -6.25
CA PRO A 381 6.64 24.60 -7.51
C PRO A 381 6.97 23.63 -8.66
N VAL A 382 6.00 22.82 -9.09
CA VAL A 382 6.20 21.86 -10.17
C VAL A 382 5.89 22.51 -11.52
N SER A 383 6.89 22.63 -12.39
CA SER A 383 6.62 22.97 -13.80
C SER A 383 5.91 21.80 -14.48
N PRO A 384 4.83 22.03 -15.26
CA PRO A 384 4.01 20.98 -15.86
C PRO A 384 4.73 20.14 -16.94
N THR A 385 5.95 20.49 -17.34
CA THR A 385 6.70 19.89 -18.45
C THR A 385 7.84 18.98 -17.96
N THR A 386 7.51 17.86 -17.31
CA THR A 386 8.50 16.80 -16.96
C THR A 386 8.32 15.50 -17.73
N ALA A 387 7.29 15.38 -18.60
CA ALA A 387 7.07 14.18 -19.39
C ALA A 387 8.30 13.86 -20.27
N GLY A 388 8.87 12.66 -20.08
CA GLY A 388 10.05 12.18 -20.81
C GLY A 388 11.41 12.66 -20.26
N THR A 389 11.42 13.49 -19.21
CA THR A 389 12.67 13.89 -18.55
C THR A 389 13.15 12.74 -17.64
N PRO A 390 14.43 12.34 -17.68
CA PRO A 390 14.96 11.35 -16.75
C PRO A 390 14.67 11.77 -15.30
N LEU A 391 14.24 10.82 -14.45
CA LEU A 391 13.81 11.12 -13.08
C LEU A 391 14.81 12.01 -12.33
N MET A 392 16.11 11.77 -12.50
CA MET A 392 17.13 12.55 -11.79
C MET A 392 17.26 13.99 -12.26
N ALA A 393 17.06 14.25 -13.55
CA ALA A 393 16.99 15.61 -14.06
C ALA A 393 15.71 16.32 -13.61
N ALA A 394 14.58 15.59 -13.51
CA ALA A 394 13.33 16.15 -13.02
C ALA A 394 13.41 16.50 -11.52
N VAL A 395 13.95 15.60 -10.68
CA VAL A 395 14.24 15.87 -9.27
C VAL A 395 15.19 17.06 -9.12
N GLY A 396 16.28 17.09 -9.90
CA GLY A 396 17.24 18.18 -9.89
C GLY A 396 16.61 19.54 -10.23
N ALA A 397 15.76 19.58 -11.27
CA ALA A 397 15.03 20.78 -11.66
C ALA A 397 14.05 21.26 -10.58
N CYS A 398 13.36 20.33 -9.91
CA CYS A 398 12.47 20.64 -8.79
C CYS A 398 13.24 21.24 -7.60
N LEU A 399 14.36 20.63 -7.20
CA LEU A 399 15.23 21.17 -6.14
C LEU A 399 15.80 22.55 -6.52
N ALA A 400 16.16 22.76 -7.79
CA ALA A 400 16.60 24.05 -8.29
C ALA A 400 15.50 25.12 -8.25
N GLY A 401 14.24 24.74 -8.47
CA GLY A 401 13.06 25.61 -8.30
C GLY A 401 12.88 26.02 -6.85
N LEU A 402 12.74 25.04 -5.96
CA LEU A 402 12.60 25.26 -4.51
C LEU A 402 13.72 26.13 -3.92
N ARG A 403 14.97 25.87 -4.34
CA ARG A 403 16.11 26.67 -3.90
C ARG A 403 15.97 28.14 -4.31
N ARG A 404 15.55 28.41 -5.56
CA ARG A 404 15.33 29.78 -6.06
C ARG A 404 14.20 30.48 -5.31
N ASP A 405 13.10 29.78 -5.06
CA ASP A 405 11.95 30.33 -4.34
C ASP A 405 12.30 30.70 -2.89
N LYS A 406 13.23 29.96 -2.27
CA LYS A 406 13.77 30.29 -0.93
C LYS A 406 14.92 31.31 -0.94
N GLY A 407 15.35 31.80 -2.10
CA GLY A 407 16.47 32.74 -2.21
C GLY A 407 17.83 32.16 -1.81
N ILE A 408 17.97 30.82 -1.74
CA ILE A 408 19.21 30.16 -1.33
C ILE A 408 20.15 30.05 -2.54
N THR A 409 21.43 30.39 -2.37
CA THR A 409 22.40 30.34 -3.48
C THR A 409 23.02 28.94 -3.63
N LYS A 410 23.54 28.59 -4.82
CA LYS A 410 24.26 27.31 -5.02
C LYS A 410 25.47 27.15 -4.08
N PRO A 411 26.31 28.18 -3.87
CA PRO A 411 27.41 28.11 -2.89
C PRO A 411 26.93 27.85 -1.47
N GLU A 412 25.77 28.41 -1.09
CA GLU A 412 25.21 28.17 0.24
C GLU A 412 24.74 26.72 0.42
N VAL A 413 24.06 26.14 -0.56
CA VAL A 413 23.71 24.71 -0.54
C VAL A 413 24.97 23.85 -0.49
N ALA A 414 25.98 24.17 -1.30
CA ALA A 414 27.25 23.47 -1.34
C ALA A 414 27.95 23.47 0.03
N ALA A 415 28.02 24.63 0.67
CA ALA A 415 28.59 24.78 2.01
C ALA A 415 27.82 23.98 3.06
N ARG A 416 26.47 23.98 3.02
CA ARG A 416 25.63 23.26 3.99
C ARG A 416 25.61 21.74 3.78
N LEU A 417 25.81 21.27 2.55
CA LEU A 417 25.87 19.84 2.22
C LEU A 417 27.30 19.28 2.20
N ASP A 418 28.31 20.10 2.50
CA ASP A 418 29.73 19.77 2.40
C ASP A 418 30.12 19.15 1.04
N VAL A 419 29.76 19.86 -0.05
CA VAL A 419 30.09 19.48 -1.42
C VAL A 419 30.56 20.68 -2.22
N HIS A 420 31.27 20.45 -3.32
CA HIS A 420 31.61 21.53 -4.25
C HIS A 420 30.36 22.12 -4.92
N THR A 421 30.35 23.43 -5.17
CA THR A 421 29.30 24.16 -5.91
C THR A 421 29.00 23.55 -7.29
N GLU A 422 30.02 23.01 -7.95
CA GLU A 422 29.85 22.28 -9.20
C GLU A 422 29.02 21.00 -9.02
N SER A 423 29.17 20.29 -7.90
CA SER A 423 28.33 19.11 -7.60
C SER A 423 26.87 19.49 -7.43
N VAL A 424 26.56 20.62 -6.76
CA VAL A 424 25.19 21.15 -6.67
C VAL A 424 24.62 21.40 -8.07
N THR A 425 25.41 22.00 -8.96
CA THR A 425 24.99 22.22 -10.35
C THR A 425 24.75 20.91 -11.11
N GLN A 426 25.64 19.92 -10.95
CA GLN A 426 25.47 18.60 -11.57
C GLN A 426 24.25 17.85 -11.04
N TYR A 427 23.91 18.02 -9.76
CA TYR A 427 22.69 17.45 -9.21
C TYR A 427 21.43 18.15 -9.73
N GLU A 428 21.42 19.49 -9.81
CA GLU A 428 20.29 20.25 -10.36
C GLU A 428 20.02 19.91 -11.84
N LEU A 429 21.07 19.62 -12.60
CA LEU A 429 20.97 19.22 -14.01
C LEU A 429 20.69 17.73 -14.20
N GLY A 430 20.71 16.92 -13.13
CA GLY A 430 20.64 15.47 -13.22
C GLY A 430 21.86 14.80 -13.86
N GLY A 431 22.97 15.53 -14.04
CA GLY A 431 24.23 15.02 -14.59
C GLY A 431 25.00 14.11 -13.63
N ARG A 432 24.69 14.19 -12.33
CA ARG A 432 25.21 13.28 -11.30
C ARG A 432 24.07 12.77 -10.42
N ALA A 433 24.05 11.47 -10.15
CA ALA A 433 23.13 10.91 -9.15
C ALA A 433 23.63 11.25 -7.73
N ALA A 434 22.81 11.96 -6.96
CA ALA A 434 23.03 12.15 -5.54
C ALA A 434 22.60 10.88 -4.76
N SER A 435 23.27 10.60 -3.63
CA SER A 435 22.79 9.57 -2.70
C SER A 435 21.46 9.99 -2.07
N LEU A 436 20.66 9.02 -1.59
CA LEU A 436 19.40 9.32 -0.90
C LEU A 436 19.61 10.23 0.31
N ASP A 437 20.63 9.97 1.12
CA ASP A 437 21.05 10.85 2.23
C ASP A 437 21.26 12.29 1.80
N ARG A 438 22.01 12.48 0.70
CA ARG A 438 22.34 13.82 0.23
C ARG A 438 21.11 14.53 -0.32
N LEU A 439 20.22 13.80 -1.00
CA LEU A 439 18.94 14.33 -1.45
C LEU A 439 18.04 14.69 -0.26
N ARG A 440 18.02 13.87 0.78
CA ARG A 440 17.27 14.12 2.02
C ARG A 440 17.80 15.36 2.74
N ALA A 441 19.11 15.43 3.00
CA ALA A 441 19.74 16.59 3.61
C ALA A 441 19.48 17.89 2.83
N TRP A 442 19.41 17.81 1.50
CA TRP A 442 19.02 18.95 0.66
C TRP A 442 17.53 19.29 0.81
N CYS A 443 16.64 18.30 0.84
CA CYS A 443 15.21 18.54 1.09
C CYS A 443 14.99 19.16 2.48
N ASP A 444 15.69 18.68 3.51
CA ASP A 444 15.64 19.24 4.88
C ASP A 444 16.11 20.70 4.89
N LEU A 445 17.21 21.01 4.19
CA LEU A 445 17.68 22.39 3.99
C LEU A 445 16.61 23.27 3.32
N LEU A 446 15.90 22.70 2.35
CA LEU A 446 14.81 23.37 1.64
C LEU A 446 13.47 23.24 2.36
N GLY A 447 13.42 22.74 3.61
CA GLY A 447 12.19 22.56 4.39
C GLY A 447 11.08 21.81 3.64
N THR A 448 11.44 20.73 2.95
CA THR A 448 10.52 19.85 2.22
C THR A 448 10.90 18.38 2.44
N HIS A 449 10.09 17.46 1.91
CA HIS A 449 10.33 16.02 2.01
C HIS A 449 10.77 15.44 0.65
N LEU A 450 11.74 14.52 0.68
CA LEU A 450 12.23 13.88 -0.54
C LEU A 450 11.12 13.12 -1.28
N CYS A 451 10.23 12.44 -0.57
CA CYS A 451 9.08 11.77 -1.16
C CYS A 451 8.14 12.74 -1.90
N ALA A 452 7.96 13.97 -1.38
CA ALA A 452 7.11 14.97 -2.00
C ALA A 452 7.75 15.46 -3.31
N VAL A 453 9.06 15.70 -3.31
CA VAL A 453 9.84 16.07 -4.51
C VAL A 453 9.75 14.97 -5.56
N VAL A 454 9.90 13.71 -5.18
CA VAL A 454 9.78 12.56 -6.09
C VAL A 454 8.35 12.45 -6.64
N ALA A 455 7.33 12.54 -5.79
CA ALA A 455 5.91 12.51 -6.18
C ALA A 455 5.54 13.62 -7.17
N ALA A 456 6.09 14.81 -6.98
CA ALA A 456 5.87 15.96 -7.86
C ALA A 456 6.41 15.72 -9.28
N VAL A 457 7.52 15.01 -9.40
CA VAL A 457 8.21 14.86 -10.70
C VAL A 457 7.93 13.54 -11.41
N THR A 458 7.32 12.57 -10.72
CA THR A 458 6.88 11.32 -11.34
C THR A 458 5.64 11.55 -12.19
N PRO A 459 5.65 11.20 -13.49
CA PRO A 459 4.59 11.53 -14.44
C PRO A 459 3.26 10.82 -14.15
N ARG A 460 3.30 9.73 -13.38
CA ARG A 460 2.11 9.20 -12.72
C ARG A 460 1.84 10.13 -11.54
N ARG A 461 1.04 11.19 -11.74
CA ARG A 461 0.38 11.84 -10.59
C ARG A 461 -0.21 10.70 -9.78
N VAL A 462 0.26 10.56 -8.54
CA VAL A 462 -0.33 9.64 -7.56
C VAL A 462 -1.83 9.89 -7.65
N PRO A 463 -2.64 8.97 -8.22
CA PRO A 463 -4.04 9.24 -8.32
C PRO A 463 -4.50 9.41 -6.88
N ALA A 464 -5.31 10.42 -6.58
CA ALA A 464 -5.99 10.51 -5.30
C ALA A 464 -6.69 9.16 -4.96
N LEU A 465 -7.14 8.43 -5.99
CA LEU A 465 -7.63 7.05 -5.92
C LEU A 465 -6.56 5.96 -5.71
N GLY A 466 -5.32 6.16 -6.15
CA GLY A 466 -4.22 5.21 -5.93
C GLY A 466 -4.03 4.93 -4.45
N TYR A 467 -4.35 5.88 -3.58
CA TYR A 467 -4.35 5.70 -2.12
C TYR A 467 -5.53 4.86 -1.59
N LEU A 468 -6.72 4.96 -2.20
CA LEU A 468 -7.86 4.08 -1.90
C LEU A 468 -7.67 2.66 -2.46
N LEU A 469 -6.86 2.53 -3.51
CA LEU A 469 -6.69 1.30 -4.29
C LEU A 469 -5.33 0.61 -4.12
N ASP A 470 -4.33 1.22 -3.49
CA ASP A 470 -3.03 0.59 -3.25
C ASP A 470 -3.20 -0.51 -2.19
N THR A 471 -3.31 -1.73 -2.72
CA THR A 471 -3.52 -2.98 -2.00
C THR A 471 -2.35 -3.38 -1.12
N HIS A 472 -1.21 -2.68 -1.17
CA HIS A 472 0.04 -3.11 -0.54
C HIS A 472 0.60 -2.12 0.49
N HIS A 473 -0.02 -0.96 0.69
CA HIS A 473 0.41 -0.02 1.72
C HIS A 473 0.02 -0.48 3.13
N LEU A 474 0.98 -1.13 3.79
CA LEU A 474 0.98 -1.33 5.24
C LEU A 474 1.24 0.00 5.96
N ARG A 475 0.33 0.33 6.90
CA ARG A 475 0.54 1.27 8.02
C ARG A 475 0.79 2.73 7.63
N ALA A 476 -0.26 3.54 7.67
CA ALA A 476 -0.07 4.99 7.86
C ALA A 476 -1.30 5.73 8.40
N ASP A 477 -2.52 5.20 8.25
CA ASP A 477 -3.70 5.89 8.79
C ASP A 477 -4.38 5.10 9.92
N PRO A 478 -4.43 5.62 11.15
CA PRO A 478 -5.16 5.02 12.28
C PRO A 478 -6.67 5.21 12.17
N ASP A 479 -7.16 5.87 11.12
CA ASP A 479 -8.57 6.18 10.95
C ASP A 479 -9.39 4.94 10.48
N PRO A 480 -10.37 4.46 11.27
CA PRO A 480 -11.22 3.33 10.89
C PRO A 480 -12.03 3.60 9.62
N ASP A 481 -12.37 4.85 9.33
CA ASP A 481 -13.07 5.24 8.12
C ASP A 481 -12.18 5.07 6.90
N PHE A 482 -10.86 5.17 7.08
CA PHE A 482 -9.90 4.92 6.02
C PHE A 482 -9.78 3.44 5.63
N ALA A 483 -9.85 2.52 6.59
CA ALA A 483 -9.88 1.08 6.32
C ALA A 483 -11.16 0.66 5.57
N ARG A 484 -12.29 1.28 5.92
CA ARG A 484 -13.59 1.10 5.25
C ARG A 484 -13.55 1.66 3.84
N LEU A 485 -13.09 2.89 3.67
CA LEU A 485 -12.87 3.56 2.38
C LEU A 485 -11.96 2.75 1.46
N ARG A 486 -10.90 2.12 1.97
CA ARG A 486 -10.02 1.22 1.21
C ARG A 486 -10.71 -0.08 0.79
N ALA A 487 -11.54 -0.68 1.64
CA ALA A 487 -12.33 -1.85 1.28
C ALA A 487 -13.35 -1.53 0.18
N ALA A 488 -14.00 -0.37 0.28
CA ALA A 488 -14.95 0.12 -0.68
C ALA A 488 -14.27 0.53 -2.01
N GLY A 489 -13.09 1.15 -1.95
CA GLY A 489 -12.24 1.40 -3.13
C GLY A 489 -11.88 0.09 -3.86
N ARG A 490 -11.42 -0.94 -3.13
CA ARG A 490 -11.14 -2.27 -3.73
C ARG A 490 -12.35 -2.86 -4.44
N PHE A 491 -13.54 -2.72 -3.85
CA PHE A 491 -14.77 -3.17 -4.47
C PHE A 491 -15.05 -2.39 -5.77
N LEU A 492 -14.98 -1.06 -5.75
CA LEU A 492 -15.22 -0.23 -6.94
C LEU A 492 -14.21 -0.50 -8.07
N HIS A 493 -12.93 -0.70 -7.74
CA HIS A 493 -11.92 -1.05 -8.75
C HIS A 493 -12.20 -2.42 -9.37
N ALA A 494 -12.64 -3.40 -8.58
CA ALA A 494 -13.05 -4.71 -9.07
C ALA A 494 -14.29 -4.62 -9.99
N GLN A 495 -15.14 -3.60 -9.81
CA GLN A 495 -16.27 -3.28 -10.71
C GLN A 495 -15.84 -2.47 -11.96
N GLY A 496 -14.55 -2.18 -12.14
CA GLY A 496 -14.05 -1.45 -13.31
C GLY A 496 -14.16 0.07 -13.22
N HIS A 497 -14.49 0.62 -12.05
CA HIS A 497 -14.46 2.07 -11.85
C HIS A 497 -13.01 2.57 -11.84
N GLN A 498 -12.61 3.25 -12.92
CA GLN A 498 -11.28 3.89 -13.05
C GLN A 498 -11.33 5.42 -12.88
N ARG A 499 -12.48 5.97 -12.46
CA ARG A 499 -12.73 7.41 -12.56
C ARG A 499 -12.06 8.20 -11.43
N THR A 500 -11.43 9.32 -11.80
CA THR A 500 -10.96 10.40 -10.91
C THR A 500 -12.09 11.28 -10.36
N PHE A 501 -13.35 10.88 -10.58
CA PHE A 501 -14.57 11.62 -10.27
C PHE A 501 -15.54 10.68 -9.56
N LEU A 502 -15.98 11.07 -8.36
CA LEU A 502 -17.01 10.37 -7.59
C LEU A 502 -18.32 11.14 -7.78
N ASP A 503 -19.23 10.58 -8.55
CA ASP A 503 -20.60 11.09 -8.63
C ASP A 503 -21.40 10.69 -7.38
N ASP A 504 -22.57 11.29 -7.19
CA ASP A 504 -23.43 11.05 -6.04
C ASP A 504 -23.84 9.57 -5.91
N ALA A 505 -23.92 8.85 -7.03
CA ALA A 505 -24.22 7.43 -7.05
C ALA A 505 -23.06 6.59 -6.49
N CYS A 506 -21.84 6.88 -6.91
CA CYS A 506 -20.63 6.25 -6.40
C CYS A 506 -20.39 6.59 -4.92
N LEU A 507 -20.69 7.82 -4.51
CA LEU A 507 -20.67 8.27 -3.11
C LEU A 507 -21.70 7.52 -2.25
N ALA A 508 -22.92 7.34 -2.74
CA ALA A 508 -23.96 6.57 -2.05
C ALA A 508 -23.60 5.07 -1.95
N GLU A 509 -22.98 4.51 -2.99
CA GLU A 509 -22.51 3.12 -2.99
C GLU A 509 -21.33 2.93 -2.02
N LEU A 510 -20.38 3.86 -1.98
CA LEU A 510 -19.31 3.89 -0.99
C LEU A 510 -19.88 4.00 0.44
N ALA A 511 -20.82 4.93 0.67
CA ALA A 511 -21.47 5.12 1.97
C ALA A 511 -22.16 3.83 2.45
N ALA A 512 -22.87 3.14 1.55
CA ALA A 512 -23.50 1.86 1.84
C ALA A 512 -22.49 0.74 2.14
N LEU A 513 -21.33 0.73 1.46
CA LEU A 513 -20.26 -0.27 1.67
C LEU A 513 -19.47 -0.03 2.95
N THR A 514 -19.31 1.24 3.35
CA THR A 514 -18.52 1.64 4.52
C THR A 514 -19.37 1.79 5.79
N ASP A 515 -20.70 1.83 5.68
CA ASP A 515 -21.60 2.20 6.79
C ASP A 515 -21.23 3.59 7.36
N ILE A 516 -20.77 4.49 6.49
CA ILE A 516 -20.49 5.90 6.78
C ILE A 516 -21.62 6.68 6.11
N ASP A 517 -22.21 7.64 6.80
CA ASP A 517 -23.23 8.52 6.22
C ASP A 517 -22.70 9.21 4.96
N THR A 518 -23.52 9.33 3.91
CA THR A 518 -23.07 9.87 2.62
C THR A 518 -22.53 11.30 2.73
N GLU A 519 -23.08 12.13 3.63
CA GLU A 519 -22.62 13.50 3.84
C GLU A 519 -21.35 13.54 4.69
N ALA A 520 -21.25 12.70 5.73
CA ALA A 520 -20.02 12.53 6.48
C ALA A 520 -18.88 11.96 5.61
N LEU A 521 -19.21 11.04 4.71
CA LEU A 521 -18.29 10.49 3.72
C LEU A 521 -17.86 11.57 2.72
N ARG A 522 -18.80 12.40 2.26
CA ARG A 522 -18.52 13.56 1.40
C ARG A 522 -17.57 14.52 2.10
N GLU A 523 -17.85 14.90 3.35
CA GLU A 523 -17.00 15.76 4.17
C GLU A 523 -15.60 15.18 4.38
N HIS A 524 -15.50 13.88 4.69
CA HIS A 524 -14.23 13.19 4.77
C HIS A 524 -13.47 13.15 3.44
N LEU A 525 -14.18 13.01 2.32
CA LEU A 525 -13.60 12.99 0.98
C LEU A 525 -13.26 14.39 0.43
N LEU A 526 -13.83 15.48 0.97
CA LEU A 526 -13.49 16.87 0.62
C LEU A 526 -12.04 17.22 0.98
N ASP A 527 -11.49 16.58 2.01
CA ASP A 527 -10.07 16.69 2.38
C ASP A 527 -9.13 15.97 1.39
N TYR A 528 -9.68 15.20 0.44
CA TYR A 528 -8.93 14.48 -0.58
C TYR A 528 -9.11 15.13 -1.96
N PRO A 529 -8.09 15.07 -2.84
CA PRO A 529 -8.16 15.65 -4.18
C PRO A 529 -8.99 14.80 -5.15
N LEU A 530 -10.24 14.52 -4.77
CA LEU A 530 -11.25 13.83 -5.57
C LEU A 530 -12.22 14.90 -6.08
N ALA A 531 -12.49 14.91 -7.39
CA ALA A 531 -13.53 15.76 -7.92
C ALA A 531 -14.89 15.15 -7.53
N LEU A 532 -15.60 15.81 -6.61
CA LEU A 532 -16.96 15.46 -6.21
C LEU A 532 -17.95 16.23 -7.08
N SER A 533 -19.08 15.60 -7.42
CA SER A 533 -20.20 16.33 -8.05
C SER A 533 -20.76 17.36 -7.07
N GLU A 534 -21.00 18.59 -7.53
CA GLU A 534 -21.70 19.58 -6.72
C GLU A 534 -23.15 19.12 -6.47
N PRO A 535 -23.62 19.10 -5.21
CA PRO A 535 -24.97 18.65 -4.89
C PRO A 535 -25.99 19.53 -5.60
N GLY A 536 -26.80 18.94 -6.48
CA GLY A 536 -27.84 19.64 -7.24
C GLY A 536 -27.47 20.03 -8.67
N THR A 537 -26.27 19.68 -9.16
CA THR A 537 -25.98 19.74 -10.60
C THR A 537 -26.80 18.68 -11.34
N ARG A 538 -27.97 19.07 -11.85
CA ARG A 538 -28.74 18.23 -12.78
C ARG A 538 -27.83 17.87 -13.96
N PRO A 539 -27.77 16.59 -14.38
CA PRO A 539 -27.10 16.25 -15.63
C PRO A 539 -27.69 17.12 -16.74
N MET A 540 -26.82 17.78 -17.51
CA MET A 540 -27.18 18.51 -18.73
C MET A 540 -28.24 17.71 -19.50
N PRO A 541 -29.38 18.32 -19.87
CA PRO A 541 -30.42 17.61 -20.58
C PRO A 541 -29.83 17.05 -21.88
N VAL A 542 -30.00 15.75 -22.08
CA VAL A 542 -29.77 15.10 -23.36
C VAL A 542 -30.59 15.87 -24.40
N PRO A 543 -30.00 16.31 -25.53
CA PRO A 543 -30.76 17.05 -26.53
C PRO A 543 -31.93 16.18 -27.03
N GLU A 544 -33.13 16.78 -27.07
CA GLU A 544 -34.31 16.16 -27.69
C GLU A 544 -33.96 15.68 -29.11
N PRO A 545 -34.39 14.47 -29.50
CA PRO A 545 -34.15 13.99 -30.86
C PRO A 545 -35.05 14.75 -31.84
N ALA A 546 -34.44 15.63 -32.63
CA ALA A 546 -35.01 16.05 -33.89
C ALA A 546 -34.71 14.98 -34.96
N ASP A 547 -35.74 14.68 -35.75
CA ASP A 547 -35.79 13.88 -36.99
C ASP A 547 -36.30 12.42 -36.85
N PRO A 548 -37.59 12.16 -37.18
CA PRO A 548 -38.15 10.81 -37.25
C PRO A 548 -37.70 9.99 -38.49
N HIS A 549 -36.74 10.45 -39.28
CA HIS A 549 -36.25 9.74 -40.47
C HIS A 549 -34.77 9.30 -40.45
N ALA A 550 -34.08 9.38 -39.32
CA ALA A 550 -32.72 8.83 -39.22
C ALA A 550 -32.74 7.28 -39.08
N PRO A 551 -31.92 6.52 -39.83
CA PRO A 551 -31.85 5.07 -39.73
C PRO A 551 -31.41 4.64 -38.33
N THR A 552 -32.17 3.74 -37.73
CA THR A 552 -31.95 3.20 -36.38
C THR A 552 -30.60 2.48 -36.32
N VAL A 553 -29.59 3.12 -35.73
CA VAL A 553 -28.37 2.42 -35.29
C VAL A 553 -28.76 1.63 -34.05
N ILE A 554 -28.95 0.33 -34.22
CA ILE A 554 -29.11 -0.61 -33.11
C ILE A 554 -27.78 -0.58 -32.31
N PRO A 555 -27.78 -0.18 -31.03
CA PRO A 555 -26.57 -0.27 -30.24
C PRO A 555 -26.23 -1.76 -30.07
N HIS A 556 -25.10 -2.18 -30.64
CA HIS A 556 -24.52 -3.49 -30.36
C HIS A 556 -24.17 -3.53 -28.87
N ALA A 557 -25.01 -4.18 -28.07
CA ALA A 557 -24.69 -4.52 -26.70
C ALA A 557 -23.44 -5.41 -26.72
N THR A 558 -22.34 -4.94 -26.16
CA THR A 558 -21.15 -5.77 -25.96
C THR A 558 -21.50 -6.88 -24.96
N PRO A 559 -21.27 -8.16 -25.32
CA PRO A 559 -21.57 -9.27 -24.40
C PRO A 559 -20.76 -9.12 -23.11
N ARG A 560 -21.40 -9.43 -21.98
CA ARG A 560 -20.74 -9.36 -20.67
C ARG A 560 -19.60 -10.38 -20.62
N SER A 561 -18.51 -10.09 -19.89
CA SER A 561 -17.33 -10.97 -19.81
C SER A 561 -17.69 -12.43 -19.43
N ASP A 562 -18.73 -12.61 -18.62
CA ASP A 562 -19.23 -13.93 -18.19
C ASP A 562 -19.95 -14.71 -19.31
N GLU A 563 -20.51 -14.02 -20.31
CA GLU A 563 -21.12 -14.66 -21.48
C GLU A 563 -20.04 -15.17 -22.43
N ILE A 564 -18.98 -14.38 -22.64
CA ILE A 564 -17.81 -14.78 -23.43
C ILE A 564 -17.13 -16.00 -22.80
N ASN A 565 -16.91 -15.99 -21.48
CA ASN A 565 -16.28 -17.13 -20.79
C ASN A 565 -17.15 -18.40 -20.82
N ARG A 566 -18.49 -18.28 -20.79
CA ARG A 566 -19.40 -19.43 -20.93
C ARG A 566 -19.43 -19.97 -22.36
N ALA A 567 -19.40 -19.10 -23.36
CA ALA A 567 -19.33 -19.50 -24.76
C ALA A 567 -18.02 -20.24 -25.07
N LEU A 568 -16.87 -19.69 -24.63
CA LEU A 568 -15.58 -20.34 -24.76
C LEU A 568 -15.49 -21.66 -23.98
N GLY A 569 -16.09 -21.73 -22.78
CA GLY A 569 -16.19 -22.98 -22.02
C GLY A 569 -16.99 -24.06 -22.73
N THR A 570 -18.04 -23.68 -23.44
CA THR A 570 -18.88 -24.58 -24.24
C THR A 570 -18.12 -25.11 -25.47
N ALA A 571 -17.44 -24.23 -26.21
CA ALA A 571 -16.59 -24.60 -27.34
C ALA A 571 -15.44 -25.53 -26.90
N LEU A 572 -14.77 -25.22 -25.78
CA LEU A 572 -13.74 -26.08 -25.18
C LEU A 572 -14.28 -27.48 -24.88
N ARG A 573 -15.46 -27.57 -24.28
CA ARG A 573 -16.12 -28.83 -23.95
C ARG A 573 -16.44 -29.64 -25.20
N HIS A 574 -16.99 -28.99 -26.23
CA HIS A 574 -17.31 -29.64 -27.50
C HIS A 574 -16.04 -30.19 -28.16
N ALA A 575 -15.00 -29.36 -28.32
CA ALA A 575 -13.73 -29.77 -28.90
C ALA A 575 -13.05 -30.90 -28.11
N ARG A 576 -13.14 -30.89 -26.78
CA ARG A 576 -12.66 -32.00 -25.94
C ARG A 576 -13.42 -33.30 -26.22
N HIS A 577 -14.75 -33.25 -26.33
CA HIS A 577 -15.57 -34.43 -26.63
C HIS A 577 -15.31 -34.97 -28.02
N THR A 578 -15.15 -34.11 -29.02
CA THR A 578 -14.80 -34.50 -30.41
C THR A 578 -13.43 -35.17 -30.47
N ALA A 579 -12.49 -34.76 -29.61
CA ALA A 579 -11.19 -35.40 -29.48
C ALA A 579 -11.18 -36.66 -28.59
N GLU A 580 -12.35 -37.11 -28.10
CA GLU A 580 -12.53 -38.26 -27.19
C GLU A 580 -11.65 -38.17 -25.92
N LEU A 581 -11.38 -36.96 -25.43
CA LEU A 581 -10.56 -36.76 -24.24
C LEU A 581 -11.43 -36.63 -22.98
N THR A 582 -11.02 -37.30 -21.90
CA THR A 582 -11.57 -37.04 -20.57
C THR A 582 -11.03 -35.71 -20.04
N GLU A 583 -11.73 -35.08 -19.08
CA GLU A 583 -11.24 -33.87 -18.40
C GLU A 583 -9.83 -34.07 -17.80
N ALA A 584 -9.57 -35.27 -17.25
CA ALA A 584 -8.28 -35.64 -16.70
C ALA A 584 -7.20 -35.78 -17.79
N ALA A 585 -7.54 -36.40 -18.94
CA ALA A 585 -6.62 -36.56 -20.06
C ALA A 585 -6.24 -35.21 -20.68
N LEU A 586 -7.21 -34.31 -20.85
CA LEU A 586 -6.94 -32.97 -21.34
C LEU A 586 -6.10 -32.16 -20.33
N GLY A 587 -6.40 -32.26 -19.02
CA GLY A 587 -5.61 -31.67 -17.95
C GLY A 587 -4.15 -32.13 -17.98
N ALA A 588 -3.93 -33.44 -18.06
CA ALA A 588 -2.60 -34.05 -18.09
C ALA A 588 -1.77 -33.61 -19.30
N ARG A 589 -2.41 -33.36 -20.46
CA ARG A 589 -1.72 -32.86 -21.66
C ARG A 589 -1.28 -31.40 -21.55
N PHE A 590 -1.95 -30.58 -20.73
CA PHE A 590 -1.50 -29.21 -20.45
C PHE A 590 -0.31 -29.14 -19.51
N SER A 591 -0.42 -29.86 -18.40
CA SER A 591 0.57 -29.84 -17.34
C SER A 591 0.25 -30.97 -16.37
N PRO A 592 1.25 -31.65 -15.78
CA PRO A 592 1.02 -32.61 -14.70
C PRO A 592 0.35 -31.98 -13.46
N ARG A 593 0.26 -30.64 -13.37
CA ARG A 593 -0.42 -29.92 -12.29
C ARG A 593 -1.90 -29.62 -12.57
N HIS A 594 -2.38 -29.79 -13.79
CA HIS A 594 -3.77 -29.49 -14.14
C HIS A 594 -4.65 -30.73 -13.96
N THR A 595 -5.59 -30.63 -13.02
CA THR A 595 -6.52 -31.73 -12.68
C THR A 595 -7.79 -31.67 -13.53
N ALA A 596 -8.63 -32.71 -13.48
CA ALA A 596 -9.96 -32.68 -14.09
C ALA A 596 -10.79 -31.46 -13.61
N ALA A 597 -10.66 -31.07 -12.34
CA ALA A 597 -11.31 -29.89 -11.79
C ALA A 597 -10.83 -28.57 -12.43
N PHE A 598 -9.56 -28.50 -12.85
CA PHE A 598 -9.04 -27.35 -13.59
C PHE A 598 -9.77 -27.19 -14.93
N VAL A 599 -9.89 -28.28 -15.69
CA VAL A 599 -10.57 -28.29 -17.01
C VAL A 599 -12.06 -28.00 -16.85
N ARG A 600 -12.73 -28.68 -15.91
CA ARG A 600 -14.16 -28.50 -15.62
C ARG A 600 -14.51 -27.06 -15.28
N ALA A 601 -13.72 -26.39 -14.43
CA ALA A 601 -13.97 -25.01 -14.04
C ALA A 601 -13.95 -24.02 -15.23
N ARG A 602 -13.25 -24.35 -16.32
CA ARG A 602 -13.20 -23.53 -17.55
C ARG A 602 -14.30 -23.91 -18.52
N GLU A 603 -14.60 -25.20 -18.63
CA GLU A 603 -15.75 -25.68 -19.41
C GLU A 603 -17.10 -25.18 -18.90
N THR A 604 -17.20 -24.84 -17.61
CA THR A 604 -18.41 -24.25 -17.02
C THR A 604 -18.42 -22.72 -17.03
N GLY A 605 -17.34 -22.06 -17.47
CA GLY A 605 -17.16 -20.62 -17.37
C GLY A 605 -16.93 -20.10 -15.94
N ALA A 606 -16.70 -20.99 -14.95
CA ALA A 606 -16.44 -20.60 -13.56
C ALA A 606 -15.04 -19.99 -13.35
N LYS A 607 -14.12 -20.18 -14.31
CA LYS A 607 -12.83 -19.48 -14.38
C LYS A 607 -12.61 -18.96 -15.80
N PRO A 608 -12.02 -17.75 -15.96
CA PRO A 608 -11.77 -17.18 -17.26
C PRO A 608 -10.74 -18.00 -18.05
N ILE A 609 -10.91 -18.04 -19.37
CA ILE A 609 -9.97 -18.66 -20.30
C ILE A 609 -9.09 -17.54 -20.87
N SER A 610 -7.82 -17.48 -20.45
CA SER A 610 -6.88 -16.51 -21.02
C SER A 610 -6.52 -16.88 -22.45
N LEU A 611 -6.14 -15.90 -23.28
CA LEU A 611 -5.71 -16.14 -24.66
C LEU A 611 -4.55 -17.13 -24.75
N ALA A 612 -3.58 -17.05 -23.84
CA ALA A 612 -2.48 -18.00 -23.77
C ALA A 612 -2.98 -19.44 -23.52
N LEU A 613 -3.94 -19.60 -22.60
CA LEU A 613 -4.54 -20.91 -22.32
C LEU A 613 -5.35 -21.41 -23.53
N LEU A 614 -6.11 -20.54 -24.20
CA LEU A 614 -6.86 -20.87 -25.41
C LEU A 614 -5.94 -21.39 -26.53
N ILE A 615 -4.79 -20.75 -26.73
CA ILE A 615 -3.78 -21.19 -27.70
C ILE A 615 -3.21 -22.56 -27.31
N THR A 616 -2.89 -22.77 -26.03
CA THR A 616 -2.38 -24.07 -25.57
C THR A 616 -3.43 -25.18 -25.70
N VAL A 617 -4.70 -24.90 -25.40
CA VAL A 617 -5.85 -25.80 -25.63
C VAL A 617 -5.93 -26.18 -27.09
N ALA A 618 -5.96 -25.19 -27.98
CA ALA A 618 -6.10 -25.39 -29.41
C ALA A 618 -4.97 -26.28 -29.95
N GLN A 619 -3.73 -26.01 -29.55
CA GLN A 619 -2.56 -26.84 -29.89
C GLN A 619 -2.69 -28.28 -29.35
N THR A 620 -3.14 -28.44 -28.11
CA THR A 620 -3.30 -29.76 -27.47
C THR A 620 -4.38 -30.61 -28.14
N LEU A 621 -5.44 -29.95 -28.62
CA LEU A 621 -6.54 -30.55 -29.37
C LEU A 621 -6.25 -30.66 -30.87
N SER A 622 -5.10 -30.16 -31.34
CA SER A 622 -4.73 -30.09 -32.76
C SER A 622 -5.78 -29.38 -33.62
N ILE A 623 -6.38 -28.30 -33.09
CA ILE A 623 -7.32 -27.42 -33.80
C ILE A 623 -6.78 -25.99 -33.81
N PRO A 624 -7.11 -25.16 -34.82
CA PRO A 624 -6.82 -23.73 -34.79
C PRO A 624 -7.54 -23.03 -33.62
N ALA A 625 -6.88 -22.07 -32.96
CA ALA A 625 -7.52 -21.27 -31.90
C ALA A 625 -8.71 -20.46 -32.44
N THR A 626 -8.68 -20.10 -33.72
CA THR A 626 -9.78 -19.45 -34.43
C THR A 626 -11.03 -20.34 -34.52
N THR A 627 -10.89 -21.67 -34.52
CA THR A 627 -12.04 -22.58 -34.51
C THR A 627 -12.78 -22.53 -33.18
N LEU A 628 -12.06 -22.47 -32.05
CA LEU A 628 -12.68 -22.30 -30.72
C LEU A 628 -13.35 -20.93 -30.56
N LEU A 629 -12.78 -19.88 -31.16
CA LEU A 629 -13.37 -18.54 -31.17
C LEU A 629 -14.64 -18.49 -32.04
N ALA A 630 -14.58 -19.04 -33.25
CA ALA A 630 -15.72 -19.09 -34.16
C ALA A 630 -16.88 -19.91 -33.58
N GLU A 631 -16.58 -20.99 -32.86
CA GLU A 631 -17.60 -21.80 -32.19
C GLU A 631 -18.22 -21.06 -30.99
N ALA A 632 -17.45 -20.25 -30.27
CA ALA A 632 -17.97 -19.38 -29.21
C ALA A 632 -18.79 -18.20 -29.73
N GLU A 633 -18.55 -17.75 -30.95
CA GLU A 633 -19.32 -16.70 -31.64
C GLU A 633 -20.60 -17.22 -32.29
N SER A 634 -20.73 -18.54 -32.47
CA SER A 634 -21.91 -19.14 -33.09
C SER A 634 -23.12 -19.13 -32.14
N PRO A 635 -24.28 -18.60 -32.54
CA PRO A 635 -25.48 -18.65 -31.73
C PRO A 635 -25.91 -20.12 -31.54
N GLY A 636 -25.90 -20.59 -30.28
CA GLY A 636 -26.20 -21.97 -29.93
C GLY A 636 -27.58 -22.45 -30.41
N PRO A 637 -27.78 -23.77 -30.59
CA PRO A 637 -29.01 -24.35 -31.12
C PRO A 637 -30.11 -24.43 -30.06
N THR A 638 -30.75 -23.31 -29.71
CA THR A 638 -31.97 -23.30 -28.87
C THR A 638 -33.01 -22.29 -29.33
N ALA A 639 -33.40 -22.34 -30.61
CA ALA A 639 -34.63 -21.71 -31.11
C ALA A 639 -35.31 -22.63 -32.15
N PRO A 640 -36.64 -22.84 -32.10
CA PRO A 640 -37.33 -23.73 -33.02
C PRO A 640 -37.36 -23.11 -34.43
N ARG A 641 -36.78 -23.80 -35.41
CA ARG A 641 -36.86 -23.44 -36.84
C ARG A 641 -38.23 -23.84 -37.40
N ALA A 642 -39.03 -22.84 -37.80
CA ALA A 642 -40.11 -23.03 -38.74
C ALA A 642 -39.56 -23.32 -40.15
N ALA A 643 -40.31 -24.13 -40.89
CA ALA A 643 -39.91 -24.79 -42.13
C ALA A 643 -39.83 -23.87 -43.38
N GLY A 644 -39.06 -24.35 -44.37
CA GLY A 644 -39.04 -23.90 -45.77
C GLY A 644 -37.73 -23.19 -46.15
N ALA A 645 -37.03 -23.48 -47.25
CA ALA A 645 -37.22 -24.41 -48.35
C ALA A 645 -35.82 -24.76 -48.92
N ALA A 646 -35.71 -25.92 -49.54
CA ALA A 646 -34.49 -26.46 -50.12
C ALA A 646 -34.03 -25.70 -51.36
N LEU A 647 -32.71 -25.48 -51.49
CA LEU A 647 -32.01 -25.32 -52.76
C LEU A 647 -30.69 -26.09 -52.69
N THR A 648 -30.57 -27.12 -53.51
CA THR A 648 -29.36 -27.89 -53.77
C THR A 648 -28.32 -27.04 -54.53
N PRO A 649 -27.01 -27.15 -54.24
CA PRO A 649 -25.97 -26.42 -54.97
C PRO A 649 -25.54 -27.14 -56.26
N PRO A 650 -25.06 -26.42 -57.30
CA PRO A 650 -24.34 -27.03 -58.41
C PRO A 650 -22.86 -27.29 -58.03
N PRO A 651 -22.17 -28.23 -58.70
CA PRO A 651 -20.84 -28.68 -58.30
C PRO A 651 -19.73 -27.83 -58.91
N GLY A 652 -18.64 -27.68 -58.13
CA GLY A 652 -17.30 -27.39 -58.64
C GLY A 652 -16.84 -25.94 -58.51
N ILE A 653 -15.87 -25.72 -57.61
CA ILE A 653 -14.65 -24.89 -57.77
C ILE A 653 -13.78 -25.21 -56.55
N ALA A 654 -12.58 -25.72 -56.78
CA ALA A 654 -11.58 -26.01 -55.77
C ALA A 654 -10.45 -24.98 -55.90
N ASP A 655 -10.53 -23.86 -55.17
CA ASP A 655 -9.37 -23.08 -54.72
C ASP A 655 -9.81 -21.90 -53.81
N PRO A 656 -9.45 -21.89 -52.51
CA PRO A 656 -9.75 -20.79 -51.59
C PRO A 656 -8.96 -19.49 -51.88
N VAL A 657 -7.91 -19.52 -52.70
CA VAL A 657 -7.10 -18.32 -53.01
C VAL A 657 -7.78 -17.40 -54.03
N THR A 658 -8.60 -17.94 -54.92
CA THR A 658 -9.29 -17.16 -55.96
C THR A 658 -10.51 -16.39 -55.43
N ALA A 659 -11.17 -16.87 -54.36
CA ALA A 659 -12.34 -16.20 -53.76
C ALA A 659 -11.97 -14.91 -53.02
N THR A 660 -10.79 -14.85 -52.39
CA THR A 660 -10.33 -13.67 -51.64
C THR A 660 -9.89 -12.53 -52.55
N VAL A 661 -9.35 -12.83 -53.74
CA VAL A 661 -8.93 -11.82 -54.73
C VAL A 661 -10.13 -11.19 -55.44
N MET A 662 -11.23 -11.94 -55.62
CA MET A 662 -12.48 -11.40 -56.16
C MET A 662 -13.16 -10.41 -55.19
N LEU A 663 -13.17 -10.73 -53.89
CA LEU A 663 -13.82 -9.88 -52.87
C LEU A 663 -13.16 -8.50 -52.71
N VAL A 664 -11.83 -8.42 -52.81
CA VAL A 664 -11.08 -7.15 -52.71
C VAL A 664 -11.30 -6.27 -53.95
N ARG A 665 -11.56 -6.87 -55.11
CA ARG A 665 -11.80 -6.16 -56.37
C ARG A 665 -13.23 -5.61 -56.46
N GLU A 666 -14.19 -6.31 -55.86
CA GLU A 666 -15.60 -5.90 -55.78
C GLU A 666 -15.82 -4.74 -54.79
N VAL A 667 -15.09 -4.73 -53.67
CA VAL A 667 -15.14 -3.63 -52.68
C VAL A 667 -14.47 -2.34 -53.20
N ALA A 668 -13.42 -2.47 -54.02
CA ALA A 668 -12.73 -1.32 -54.62
C ALA A 668 -13.45 -0.68 -55.81
N SER A 669 -14.54 -1.29 -56.31
CA SER A 669 -15.30 -0.82 -57.48
C SER A 669 -16.73 -0.34 -57.13
N ALA A 670 -17.09 -0.29 -55.85
CA ALA A 670 -18.36 0.27 -55.39
C ALA A 670 -18.39 1.81 -55.53
N PRO A 671 -19.48 2.40 -56.07
CA PRO A 671 -19.63 3.85 -56.17
C PRO A 671 -19.67 4.47 -54.77
N GLY A 672 -18.65 5.27 -54.44
CA GLY A 672 -18.47 5.93 -53.14
C GLY A 672 -17.28 5.45 -52.32
N ALA A 673 -16.44 4.54 -52.83
CA ALA A 673 -15.22 4.14 -52.14
C ALA A 673 -14.18 5.29 -52.07
N PRO A 674 -13.59 5.59 -50.89
CA PRO A 674 -12.56 6.63 -50.77
C PRO A 674 -11.29 6.26 -51.53
N PRO A 675 -10.47 7.25 -51.96
CA PRO A 675 -9.28 6.99 -52.75
C PRO A 675 -8.28 6.09 -51.98
N PRO A 676 -7.46 5.27 -52.69
CA PRO A 676 -6.55 4.29 -52.07
C PRO A 676 -5.57 4.84 -51.03
N GLN A 677 -5.37 6.15 -51.00
CA GLN A 677 -4.49 6.84 -50.05
C GLN A 677 -5.11 6.98 -48.64
N GLU A 678 -6.43 6.90 -48.50
CA GLU A 678 -7.14 7.01 -47.21
C GLU A 678 -7.20 5.65 -46.47
N ILE A 679 -7.33 4.55 -47.22
CA ILE A 679 -7.24 3.17 -46.69
C ILE A 679 -5.85 2.90 -46.11
N ARG A 680 -4.81 3.51 -46.69
CA ARG A 680 -3.41 3.38 -46.24
C ARG A 680 -3.11 4.12 -44.93
N ARG A 681 -3.89 5.16 -44.58
CA ARG A 681 -3.74 5.94 -43.35
C ARG A 681 -4.32 5.27 -42.11
N HIS A 682 -5.28 4.35 -42.27
CA HIS A 682 -5.93 3.68 -41.15
C HIS A 682 -5.25 2.39 -40.69
N LEU A 683 -4.30 1.84 -41.46
CA LEU A 683 -3.69 0.54 -41.16
C LEU A 683 -2.33 0.61 -40.44
N LEU A 684 -1.64 1.76 -40.39
CA LEU A 684 -0.32 1.91 -39.74
C LEU A 684 -0.11 3.35 -39.22
N PRO A 685 -0.37 3.68 -37.93
CA PRO A 685 -0.38 5.08 -37.51
C PRO A 685 0.97 5.72 -37.15
N ASP A 686 2.04 4.99 -36.82
CA ASP A 686 3.24 5.66 -36.25
C ASP A 686 4.58 5.16 -36.83
N TYR A 687 5.18 5.95 -37.74
CA TYR A 687 6.64 6.00 -37.95
C TYR A 687 7.05 7.36 -38.53
N PRO A 688 7.92 8.15 -37.87
CA PRO A 688 8.41 9.40 -38.42
C PRO A 688 9.81 9.25 -39.05
N ARG A 689 9.91 9.73 -40.30
CA ARG A 689 11.08 10.25 -41.06
C ARG A 689 11.81 9.35 -42.08
N PRO A 690 12.36 9.97 -43.15
CA PRO A 690 12.63 9.33 -44.43
C PRO A 690 14.06 8.79 -44.53
N ILE A 691 14.22 7.62 -45.16
CA ILE A 691 15.54 7.11 -45.58
C ILE A 691 15.85 7.70 -46.95
N VAL A 692 16.91 8.50 -47.01
CA VAL A 692 17.52 9.03 -48.23
C VAL A 692 18.25 7.89 -48.95
N TYR A 693 17.97 7.70 -50.25
CA TYR A 693 18.73 6.79 -51.10
C TYR A 693 20.07 7.40 -51.50
N GLY A 694 21.16 6.74 -51.13
CA GLY A 694 22.51 7.00 -51.63
C GLY A 694 23.06 5.78 -52.37
N THR A 695 23.36 5.97 -53.65
CA THR A 695 23.96 5.01 -54.58
C THR A 695 25.44 4.75 -54.28
N GLY A 696 25.91 3.50 -54.36
CA GLY A 696 27.34 3.22 -54.57
C GLY A 696 27.93 1.96 -53.93
N THR A 697 28.06 0.90 -54.75
CA THR A 697 29.19 -0.05 -54.87
C THR A 697 29.97 -0.58 -53.64
N ARG A 698 29.83 -1.92 -53.43
CA ARG A 698 30.87 -2.98 -53.32
C ARG A 698 31.98 -2.86 -52.23
N ILE A 699 31.93 -3.75 -51.20
CA ILE A 699 32.86 -4.89 -50.91
C ILE A 699 32.77 -5.36 -49.42
N VAL A 700 32.35 -6.62 -49.26
CA VAL A 700 32.76 -7.69 -48.29
C VAL A 700 32.82 -7.38 -46.77
N SER A 701 31.94 -8.00 -45.97
CA SER A 701 32.21 -9.27 -45.26
C SER A 701 31.09 -9.63 -44.27
N SER A 702 30.98 -10.92 -43.99
CA SER A 702 30.09 -11.60 -43.05
C SER A 702 29.90 -10.94 -41.67
N ARG A 703 28.64 -10.61 -41.32
CA ARG A 703 28.00 -10.76 -39.98
C ARG A 703 26.74 -9.89 -39.90
N VAL A 704 25.59 -10.40 -40.33
CA VAL A 704 24.27 -9.98 -39.82
C VAL A 704 23.36 -11.21 -39.80
N ALA A 705 23.54 -12.04 -38.78
CA ALA A 705 22.58 -13.06 -38.40
C ALA A 705 22.17 -12.75 -36.95
N GLU A 706 21.53 -11.61 -36.73
CA GLU A 706 20.99 -11.21 -35.43
C GLU A 706 20.05 -10.01 -35.64
N SER A 707 18.88 -10.27 -36.25
CA SER A 707 17.73 -9.39 -36.09
C SER A 707 16.49 -10.25 -35.84
N SER A 708 16.00 -10.17 -34.60
CA SER A 708 14.79 -10.83 -34.08
C SER A 708 13.56 -10.63 -34.98
N HIS A 709 13.53 -9.52 -35.73
CA HIS A 709 12.41 -9.16 -36.59
C HIS A 709 12.24 -10.07 -37.83
N VAL A 710 13.30 -10.71 -38.32
CA VAL A 710 13.18 -11.65 -39.45
C VAL A 710 12.61 -12.99 -38.99
N ALA A 711 12.96 -13.43 -37.78
CA ALA A 711 12.39 -14.64 -37.17
C ALA A 711 10.91 -14.45 -36.84
N GLU A 712 10.53 -13.25 -36.38
CA GLU A 712 9.14 -12.89 -36.05
C GLU A 712 8.26 -12.78 -37.30
N LEU A 713 8.79 -12.21 -38.39
CA LEU A 713 8.11 -12.16 -39.69
C LEU A 713 7.93 -13.57 -40.27
N ILE A 714 8.96 -14.42 -40.19
CA ILE A 714 8.89 -15.83 -40.64
C ILE A 714 7.88 -16.61 -39.80
N LEU A 715 7.83 -16.41 -38.48
CA LEU A 715 6.83 -17.04 -37.61
C LEU A 715 5.42 -16.57 -37.95
N THR A 716 5.24 -15.27 -38.19
CA THR A 716 3.94 -14.68 -38.56
C THR A 716 3.46 -15.20 -39.91
N CYS A 717 4.33 -15.28 -40.92
CA CYS A 717 3.99 -15.87 -42.22
C CYS A 717 3.66 -17.37 -42.10
N ARG A 718 4.32 -18.11 -41.20
CA ARG A 718 4.00 -19.53 -40.92
C ARG A 718 2.66 -19.71 -40.23
N VAL A 719 2.33 -18.84 -39.28
CA VAL A 719 1.03 -18.83 -38.57
C VAL A 719 -0.11 -18.46 -39.51
N LEU A 720 0.15 -17.63 -40.52
CA LEU A 720 -0.83 -17.19 -41.52
C LEU A 720 -0.89 -18.07 -42.77
N GLY A 721 -0.12 -19.16 -42.86
CA GLY A 721 -0.12 -20.07 -44.01
C GLY A 721 0.44 -19.49 -45.30
N ILE A 722 1.21 -18.39 -45.22
CA ILE A 722 1.78 -17.71 -46.39
C ILE A 722 3.08 -18.42 -46.77
N SER A 723 3.17 -18.91 -48.01
CA SER A 723 4.38 -19.58 -48.48
C SER A 723 5.55 -18.60 -48.58
N ALA A 724 6.76 -19.06 -48.25
CA ALA A 724 7.97 -18.24 -48.37
C ALA A 724 8.20 -17.71 -49.79
N ALA A 725 7.66 -18.41 -50.81
CA ALA A 725 7.69 -17.98 -52.21
C ALA A 725 6.84 -16.73 -52.43
N ALA A 726 5.65 -16.62 -51.83
CA ALA A 726 4.78 -15.44 -51.96
C ALA A 726 5.38 -14.19 -51.30
N VAL A 727 6.09 -14.35 -50.18
CA VAL A 727 6.78 -13.24 -49.50
C VAL A 727 7.97 -12.73 -50.34
N TRP A 728 8.70 -13.64 -50.99
CA TRP A 728 9.81 -13.31 -51.87
C TRP A 728 9.35 -12.56 -53.12
N GLU A 729 8.22 -12.98 -53.70
CA GLU A 729 7.65 -12.42 -54.93
C GLU A 729 7.13 -10.98 -54.74
N VAL A 730 6.53 -10.68 -53.58
CA VAL A 730 6.09 -9.32 -53.23
C VAL A 730 7.27 -8.38 -52.95
N ALA A 731 8.35 -8.89 -52.36
CA ALA A 731 9.53 -8.09 -52.04
C ALA A 731 10.38 -7.69 -53.26
N HIS A 732 10.18 -8.35 -54.41
CA HIS A 732 11.02 -8.19 -55.62
C HIS A 732 10.26 -7.72 -56.87
N GLN A 733 9.00 -7.30 -56.77
CA GLN A 733 8.34 -6.67 -57.91
C GLN A 733 8.93 -5.28 -58.17
N PRO A 734 9.46 -4.99 -59.38
CA PRO A 734 9.89 -3.64 -59.73
C PRO A 734 8.66 -2.74 -59.80
N ALA A 735 8.74 -1.58 -59.14
CA ALA A 735 7.72 -0.55 -59.21
C ALA A 735 7.46 -0.15 -60.68
N LYS A 736 6.25 -0.42 -61.18
CA LYS A 736 5.73 0.25 -62.38
C LYS A 736 5.09 1.59 -61.95
N PRO A 737 5.20 2.63 -62.79
CA PRO A 737 4.92 4.02 -62.44
C PRO A 737 3.49 4.24 -61.91
#